data_AF-A0AA88UDL1-F1
#
_entry.id   AF-A0AA88UDL1-F1
#
_cell.length_a   1.000
_cell.length_b   1.000
_cell.length_c   1.000
_cell.angle_alpha   90.00
_cell.angle_beta   90.00
_cell.angle_gamma   90.00
#
_symmetry.space_group_name_H-M   'P 1'
#
loop_
_entity.id
_entity.type
_entity.pdbx_description
1 polymer ?
#
loop_
_entity_poly.entity_id
_entity_poly.type
_entity_poly.pdbx_seq_one_letter_code
_entity_poly.pdbx_strand_id
1 'polypeptide(L)'
;MYVTRPRSQYLKFPETLSQPPEGPNSGFLVLQDEEAETYSCFGLCKNPELLDLPFPQNKNLTIRHTNGKHTSHYDVALVPVLNQPLSSNRYYAIEPRGTHKGEAYTCSKEEDLSTCCFCRFITDIKPRPLNPHDIYQQFEIAAFESACNSRGSFNAKSLAPDGFPPLFLRRKHWPIHTKTPKNYQLGQASGVDHSLRVRLPEFSSIFSDKSSEAVIVGKWYCPFMFIKDGTLKDQMKRSMFYEMTLEQQWEQIFSAENEDSKGSTVFVEAAIQKEVVLVAGKEAIWDEKKVVDGAVWFTSFGSAGEQISVGLSTEIVQRMRWEQERAGWVGGEERLVRVKREEVFAGAGGWRRFGCYVLVERFVLKRMDGSLCFLFAGFLQYLIPAFHYMYVTRPRSQYLKFPETLSQPPEGPNSGFLVLQDEEAETYSYFGLYKNPDLLDLPFPQNKNLTIRHRTGVGKNRRTSYYDVALVPVLNQPLSSNRYYAIKPRGTHKGEAYTCSKEEDLSTCCFCRFITDVKPRPLNPHDIYQQFEIAASESAWNSGGSFNAKSLAPDGFPPEFLRRKQWQIQTKTPKNYQLGEASGVDHSLRVRLPEFSTSFSHKSSEAVIVGKWYCPFMFIKDGTLRDQMKRSMFYEMTLEQQWEQIFSAENEDSKGSTVFVEAAIKKEVVLVAGKEAIWDEKKVVDGAVWFTNFGSAGEQISVGLSTEIVQRMRWEQERAGWVGGEERLVRVKREEVFAGAGGWRRFGCYVLVERFVLKRMDGSLVMTYDFKHTHQIRMKWE
;
A
#
# COMPACT_ATOMS: atom_id res chain seq x y z
N MET A 1 4.78 -7.22 -17.36
CA MET A 1 3.30 -7.30 -17.49
C MET A 1 2.75 -6.00 -18.03
N TYR A 2 1.69 -6.02 -18.83
CA TYR A 2 1.18 -4.81 -19.48
C TYR A 2 -0.23 -4.44 -19.02
N VAL A 3 -0.43 -3.16 -18.73
CA VAL A 3 -1.78 -2.57 -18.54
C VAL A 3 -2.28 -2.01 -19.86
N THR A 4 -3.58 -1.98 -20.06
CA THR A 4 -4.19 -1.43 -21.27
C THR A 4 -4.76 -0.04 -21.02
N ARG A 5 -4.72 0.83 -22.03
CA ARG A 5 -5.44 2.11 -22.03
C ARG A 5 -6.07 2.37 -23.40
N PRO A 6 -7.27 2.98 -23.47
CA PRO A 6 -7.88 3.41 -24.73
C PRO A 6 -7.01 4.43 -25.46
N ARG A 7 -6.97 4.36 -26.79
CA ARG A 7 -6.21 5.31 -27.60
C ARG A 7 -6.81 6.71 -27.55
N SER A 8 -8.13 6.81 -27.47
CA SER A 8 -8.84 8.09 -27.31
C SER A 8 -8.40 8.87 -26.06
N GLN A 9 -8.11 8.17 -24.96
CA GLN A 9 -7.62 8.78 -23.73
C GLN A 9 -6.28 9.49 -23.96
N TYR A 10 -5.34 8.85 -24.68
CA TYR A 10 -4.06 9.46 -25.01
C TYR A 10 -4.18 10.63 -25.98
N LEU A 11 -5.13 10.57 -26.91
CA LEU A 11 -5.40 11.68 -27.83
C LEU A 11 -6.00 12.90 -27.11
N LYS A 12 -6.84 12.68 -26.09
CA LYS A 12 -7.43 13.75 -25.27
C LYS A 12 -6.45 14.33 -24.25
N PHE A 13 -5.57 13.48 -23.70
CA PHE A 13 -4.65 13.81 -22.63
C PHE A 13 -3.21 13.38 -22.98
N PRO A 14 -2.54 14.05 -23.93
CA PRO A 14 -1.21 13.65 -24.41
C PRO A 14 -0.15 13.60 -23.31
N GLU A 15 -0.30 14.39 -22.24
CA GLU A 15 0.57 14.38 -21.06
C GLU A 15 0.65 13.00 -20.39
N THR A 16 -0.41 12.19 -20.48
CA THR A 16 -0.43 10.83 -19.94
C THR A 16 0.50 9.87 -20.66
N LEU A 17 0.93 10.19 -21.89
CA LEU A 17 1.92 9.40 -22.64
C LEU A 17 3.28 9.40 -21.95
N SER A 18 3.61 10.44 -21.18
CA SER A 18 4.90 10.58 -20.48
C SER A 18 4.95 9.91 -19.11
N GLN A 19 3.82 9.38 -18.64
CA GLN A 19 3.78 8.66 -17.36
C GLN A 19 4.42 7.27 -17.52
N PRO A 20 5.42 6.91 -16.69
CA PRO A 20 6.00 5.59 -16.72
C PRO A 20 5.01 4.54 -16.18
N PRO A 21 5.13 3.27 -16.61
CA PRO A 21 4.28 2.20 -16.11
C PRO A 21 4.61 1.89 -14.63
N GLU A 22 3.60 1.44 -13.85
CA GLU A 22 3.77 1.20 -12.42
C GLU A 22 4.61 -0.06 -12.14
N GLY A 23 5.76 0.15 -11.50
CA GLY A 23 6.68 -0.89 -11.03
C GLY A 23 7.56 -1.52 -12.13
N PRO A 24 8.49 -2.40 -11.75
CA PRO A 24 9.48 -2.96 -12.65
C PRO A 24 8.86 -3.94 -13.64
N ASN A 25 9.47 -4.03 -14.82
CA ASN A 25 9.07 -4.89 -15.93
C ASN A 25 7.60 -4.72 -16.33
N SER A 26 7.11 -3.48 -16.24
CA SER A 26 5.75 -3.09 -16.60
C SER A 26 5.71 -2.37 -17.95
N GLY A 27 4.57 -2.39 -18.63
CA GLY A 27 4.39 -1.69 -19.91
C GLY A 27 2.94 -1.32 -20.19
N PHE A 28 2.72 -0.60 -21.30
CA PHE A 28 1.38 -0.21 -21.76
C PHE A 28 1.01 -0.92 -23.06
N LEU A 29 -0.25 -1.32 -23.18
CA LEU A 29 -0.87 -1.71 -24.45
C LEU A 29 -1.97 -0.70 -24.76
N VAL A 30 -2.05 -0.29 -26.01
CA VAL A 30 -3.00 0.69 -26.50
C VAL A 30 -4.15 -0.04 -27.19
N LEU A 31 -5.38 0.28 -26.80
CA LEU A 31 -6.58 -0.26 -27.41
C LEU A 31 -7.15 0.78 -28.38
N GLN A 32 -7.27 0.42 -29.66
CA GLN A 32 -8.10 1.17 -30.59
C GLN A 32 -9.56 0.99 -30.21
N ASP A 33 -10.10 1.97 -29.51
CA ASP A 33 -11.50 2.10 -29.12
C ASP A 33 -12.30 2.91 -30.17
N GLU A 34 -13.62 2.86 -30.08
CA GLU A 34 -14.52 3.47 -31.07
C GLU A 34 -14.34 4.99 -31.19
N GLU A 35 -14.05 5.68 -30.09
CA GLU A 35 -13.87 7.15 -30.10
C GLU A 35 -12.61 7.58 -30.87
N ALA A 36 -11.60 6.71 -30.93
CA ALA A 36 -10.37 6.97 -31.68
C ALA A 36 -10.42 6.48 -33.13
N GLU A 37 -11.51 5.83 -33.55
CA GLU A 37 -11.66 5.36 -34.93
C GLU A 37 -11.96 6.53 -35.87
N THR A 38 -11.18 6.64 -36.93
CA THR A 38 -11.40 7.60 -38.00
C THR A 38 -12.28 6.98 -39.09
N TYR A 39 -13.18 7.76 -39.67
CA TYR A 39 -14.09 7.30 -40.72
C TYR A 39 -13.87 8.09 -42.02
N SER A 40 -14.01 7.40 -43.15
CA SER A 40 -14.07 7.97 -44.50
C SER A 40 -15.50 7.85 -45.05
N CYS A 41 -15.72 8.34 -46.28
CA CYS A 41 -17.01 8.22 -46.98
C CYS A 41 -18.20 8.73 -46.15
N PHE A 42 -18.10 9.96 -45.61
CA PHE A 42 -19.14 10.59 -44.77
C PHE A 42 -19.53 9.78 -43.53
N GLY A 43 -18.58 9.07 -42.91
CA GLY A 43 -18.84 8.31 -41.68
C GLY A 43 -19.24 6.85 -41.91
N LEU A 44 -19.39 6.41 -43.17
CA LEU A 44 -19.89 5.08 -43.51
C LEU A 44 -18.81 3.99 -43.52
N CYS A 45 -17.54 4.36 -43.64
CA CYS A 45 -16.44 3.40 -43.76
C CYS A 45 -15.36 3.72 -42.73
N LYS A 46 -14.92 2.73 -41.95
CA LYS A 46 -13.76 2.90 -41.06
C LYS A 46 -12.50 3.10 -41.92
N ASN A 47 -11.75 4.15 -41.65
CA ASN A 47 -10.48 4.40 -42.30
C ASN A 47 -9.43 3.41 -41.72
N PRO A 48 -8.82 2.54 -42.55
CA PRO A 48 -7.83 1.60 -42.07
C PRO A 48 -6.48 2.26 -41.74
N GLU A 49 -6.19 3.47 -42.23
CA GLU A 49 -4.90 4.14 -42.04
C GLU A 49 -4.79 4.80 -40.65
N LEU A 50 -3.69 4.56 -39.93
CA LEU A 50 -3.42 5.27 -38.67
C LEU A 50 -2.66 6.56 -38.95
N LEU A 51 -3.17 7.66 -38.40
CA LEU A 51 -2.61 8.98 -38.63
C LEU A 51 -1.52 9.37 -37.63
N ASP A 52 -1.63 8.90 -36.38
CA ASP A 52 -0.84 9.38 -35.25
C ASP A 52 -0.50 8.23 -34.28
N LEU A 53 0.58 8.42 -33.50
CA LEU A 53 0.97 7.55 -32.38
C LEU A 53 0.05 7.74 -31.15
N PRO A 54 0.01 6.79 -30.20
CA PRO A 54 0.70 5.49 -30.21
C PRO A 54 -0.06 4.42 -31.02
N PHE A 55 0.65 3.36 -31.44
CA PHE A 55 0.04 2.26 -32.20
C PHE A 55 -0.81 1.33 -31.32
N PRO A 56 -2.00 0.90 -31.78
CA PRO A 56 -2.85 -0.03 -31.04
C PRO A 56 -2.41 -1.50 -31.17
N GLN A 57 -2.52 -2.26 -30.08
CA GLN A 57 -2.16 -3.69 -30.03
C GLN A 57 -3.37 -4.63 -30.18
N ASN A 58 -4.59 -4.10 -30.14
CA ASN A 58 -5.81 -4.85 -30.49
C ASN A 58 -6.11 -4.85 -32.00
N LYS A 59 -5.17 -4.38 -32.85
CA LYS A 59 -5.25 -4.39 -34.31
C LYS A 59 -4.00 -5.05 -34.90
N ASN A 60 -4.14 -5.74 -36.03
CA ASN A 60 -3.02 -6.16 -36.85
C ASN A 60 -2.53 -4.95 -37.66
N LEU A 61 -1.21 -4.76 -37.73
CA LEU A 61 -0.59 -3.63 -38.44
C LEU A 61 0.08 -4.09 -39.72
N THR A 62 -0.11 -3.34 -40.80
CA THR A 62 0.51 -3.56 -42.10
C THR A 62 1.15 -2.26 -42.60
N ILE A 63 2.47 -2.27 -42.78
CA ILE A 63 3.22 -1.17 -43.38
C ILE A 63 3.14 -1.29 -44.90
N ARG A 64 2.83 -0.18 -45.58
CA ARG A 64 2.69 -0.14 -47.04
C ARG A 64 3.79 0.72 -47.65
N HIS A 65 4.49 0.16 -48.65
CA HIS A 65 5.50 0.87 -49.42
C HIS A 65 5.10 0.93 -50.89
N THR A 66 4.96 2.13 -51.45
CA THR A 66 4.63 2.33 -52.87
C THR A 66 5.86 2.86 -53.60
N ASN A 67 6.34 2.14 -54.61
CA ASN A 67 7.39 2.61 -55.52
C ASN A 67 6.87 2.57 -56.96
N GLY A 68 6.47 3.73 -57.49
CA GLY A 68 5.83 3.83 -58.79
C GLY A 68 4.54 3.02 -58.86
N LYS A 69 4.51 1.96 -59.67
CA LYS A 69 3.36 1.05 -59.84
C LYS A 69 3.33 -0.12 -58.86
N HIS A 70 4.41 -0.38 -58.13
CA HIS A 70 4.49 -1.54 -57.22
C HIS A 70 4.20 -1.12 -55.77
N THR A 71 3.28 -1.83 -55.12
CA THR A 71 3.02 -1.69 -53.68
C THR A 71 3.48 -2.95 -52.95
N SER A 72 4.37 -2.81 -51.97
CA SER A 72 4.77 -3.87 -51.05
C SER A 72 4.06 -3.71 -49.70
N HIS A 73 3.66 -4.82 -49.10
CA HIS A 73 2.99 -4.87 -47.81
C HIS A 73 3.80 -5.69 -46.82
N TYR A 74 4.03 -5.15 -45.62
CA TYR A 74 4.79 -5.80 -44.55
C TYR A 74 3.93 -5.83 -43.29
N ASP A 75 3.51 -7.02 -42.87
CA ASP A 75 2.78 -7.17 -41.62
C ASP A 75 3.78 -7.13 -40.46
N VAL A 76 3.46 -6.39 -39.40
CA VAL A 76 4.33 -6.26 -38.22
C VAL A 76 3.47 -6.16 -36.96
N ALA A 77 3.93 -6.76 -35.86
CA ALA A 77 3.38 -6.48 -34.54
C ALA A 77 4.34 -5.55 -33.79
N LEU A 78 3.86 -4.35 -33.45
CA LEU A 78 4.61 -3.35 -32.69
C LEU A 78 4.16 -3.37 -31.23
N VAL A 79 5.05 -3.81 -30.34
CA VAL A 79 4.79 -3.94 -28.90
C VAL A 79 5.63 -2.90 -28.15
N PRO A 80 5.03 -2.03 -27.32
CA PRO A 80 5.79 -1.05 -26.54
C PRO A 80 6.85 -1.70 -25.65
N VAL A 81 8.00 -1.06 -25.53
CA VAL A 81 9.13 -1.54 -24.72
C VAL A 81 8.79 -1.48 -23.22
N LEU A 82 9.24 -2.48 -22.45
CA LEU A 82 9.06 -2.52 -20.99
C LEU A 82 9.77 -1.36 -20.31
N ASN A 83 9.23 -0.91 -19.17
CA ASN A 83 9.78 0.15 -18.31
C ASN A 83 9.90 1.52 -18.99
N GLN A 84 9.28 1.71 -20.15
CA GLN A 84 9.31 2.96 -20.89
C GLN A 84 7.90 3.59 -20.95
N PRO A 85 7.79 4.91 -20.83
CA PRO A 85 6.54 5.62 -21.12
C PRO A 85 6.23 5.53 -22.62
N LEU A 86 4.96 5.66 -23.00
CA LEU A 86 4.56 5.63 -24.41
C LEU A 86 5.12 6.81 -25.21
N SER A 87 5.39 7.95 -24.56
CA SER A 87 6.03 9.12 -25.19
C SER A 87 7.46 8.86 -25.65
N SER A 88 8.11 7.80 -25.16
CA SER A 88 9.40 7.35 -25.70
C SER A 88 9.30 6.85 -27.14
N ASN A 89 8.08 6.47 -27.57
CA ASN A 89 7.79 5.85 -28.86
C ASN A 89 8.71 4.66 -29.20
N ARG A 90 9.12 3.91 -28.18
CA ARG A 90 9.98 2.72 -28.32
C ARG A 90 9.15 1.46 -28.47
N TYR A 91 9.42 0.69 -29.51
CA TYR A 91 8.71 -0.54 -29.83
C TYR A 91 9.67 -1.70 -30.15
N TYR A 92 9.27 -2.90 -29.74
CA TYR A 92 9.73 -4.13 -30.36
C TYR A 92 8.93 -4.38 -31.64
N ALA A 93 9.61 -4.74 -32.73
CA ALA A 93 8.98 -5.13 -33.98
C ALA A 93 9.06 -6.65 -34.16
N ILE A 94 7.90 -7.30 -34.30
CA ILE A 94 7.79 -8.76 -34.37
C ILE A 94 7.20 -9.19 -35.71
N GLU A 95 7.77 -10.23 -36.29
CA GLU A 95 7.34 -10.87 -37.54
C GLU A 95 6.07 -11.71 -37.30
N PRO A 96 4.90 -11.37 -37.87
CA PRO A 96 3.67 -12.08 -37.61
C PRO A 96 3.40 -13.26 -38.56
N ARG A 97 4.21 -13.42 -39.62
CA ARG A 97 4.00 -14.41 -40.69
C ARG A 97 5.32 -15.01 -41.19
N GLY A 98 5.23 -16.00 -42.07
CA GLY A 98 6.40 -16.60 -42.71
C GLY A 98 7.15 -17.60 -41.84
N THR A 99 8.42 -17.84 -42.21
CA THR A 99 9.31 -18.81 -41.56
C THR A 99 9.80 -18.34 -40.20
N HIS A 100 9.98 -17.02 -40.05
CA HIS A 100 10.45 -16.34 -38.84
C HIS A 100 9.29 -15.84 -37.95
N LYS A 101 8.10 -16.43 -38.09
CA LYS A 101 6.91 -16.00 -37.35
C LYS A 101 7.14 -16.08 -35.83
N GLY A 102 6.89 -14.97 -35.15
CA GLY A 102 7.01 -14.82 -33.70
C GLY A 102 8.39 -14.31 -33.25
N GLU A 103 9.34 -14.15 -34.18
CA GLU A 103 10.67 -13.64 -33.90
C GLU A 103 10.72 -12.11 -34.02
N ALA A 104 11.65 -11.50 -33.29
CA ALA A 104 11.89 -10.07 -33.29
C ALA A 104 12.84 -9.66 -34.40
N TYR A 105 12.47 -8.60 -35.12
CA TYR A 105 13.36 -7.93 -36.05
C TYR A 105 14.53 -7.30 -35.30
N THR A 106 15.72 -7.39 -35.88
CA THR A 106 16.97 -6.89 -35.29
C THR A 106 17.66 -5.94 -36.27
N CYS A 107 18.24 -4.86 -35.77
CA CYS A 107 19.04 -3.93 -36.56
C CYS A 107 20.32 -4.61 -37.07
N SER A 108 20.67 -4.33 -38.32
CA SER A 108 21.99 -4.67 -38.88
C SER A 108 23.04 -3.70 -38.37
N LYS A 109 24.31 -4.08 -38.41
CA LYS A 109 25.44 -3.25 -38.01
C LYS A 109 26.29 -2.86 -39.21
N GLU A 110 27.32 -2.05 -38.98
CA GLU A 110 28.25 -1.66 -40.04
C GLU A 110 28.95 -2.87 -40.69
N GLU A 111 29.20 -3.93 -39.92
CA GLU A 111 29.77 -5.20 -40.41
C GLU A 111 28.87 -5.94 -41.42
N ASP A 112 27.57 -5.67 -41.44
CA ASP A 112 26.60 -6.28 -42.38
C ASP A 112 26.51 -5.51 -43.72
N LEU A 113 27.30 -4.45 -43.89
CA LEU A 113 27.36 -3.68 -45.13
C LEU A 113 28.03 -4.51 -46.23
N SER A 114 27.24 -4.83 -47.25
CA SER A 114 27.71 -5.51 -48.44
C SER A 114 27.95 -4.50 -49.57
N THR A 115 29.01 -4.73 -50.36
CA THR A 115 29.32 -3.91 -51.54
C THR A 115 29.13 -4.74 -52.79
N CYS A 116 28.27 -4.31 -53.71
CA CYS A 116 28.22 -4.91 -55.05
C CYS A 116 27.88 -3.84 -56.10
N CYS A 117 28.59 -3.91 -57.24
CA CYS A 117 28.46 -3.01 -58.40
C CYS A 117 28.49 -1.51 -58.06
N PHE A 118 29.50 -1.07 -57.28
CA PHE A 118 29.71 0.32 -56.85
C PHE A 118 28.63 0.91 -55.91
N CYS A 119 27.69 0.09 -55.43
CA CYS A 119 26.68 0.48 -54.45
C CYS A 119 26.93 -0.26 -53.12
N ARG A 120 26.97 0.47 -52.00
CA ARG A 120 26.91 -0.10 -50.64
C ARG A 120 25.44 -0.34 -50.29
N PHE A 121 25.09 -1.56 -49.87
CA PHE A 121 23.76 -1.88 -49.36
C PHE A 121 23.85 -2.67 -48.05
N ILE A 122 22.85 -2.45 -47.20
CA ILE A 122 22.72 -3.13 -45.91
C ILE A 122 21.98 -4.44 -46.14
N THR A 123 22.59 -5.55 -45.72
CA THR A 123 21.94 -6.86 -45.71
C THR A 123 21.19 -7.01 -44.39
N ASP A 124 19.86 -7.19 -44.46
CA ASP A 124 19.04 -7.30 -43.26
C ASP A 124 19.33 -8.60 -42.50
N ILE A 125 19.54 -8.48 -41.18
CA ILE A 125 19.64 -9.63 -40.28
C ILE A 125 18.28 -10.32 -40.20
N LYS A 126 18.27 -11.65 -40.29
CA LYS A 126 17.05 -12.45 -40.11
C LYS A 126 16.47 -12.22 -38.71
N PRO A 127 15.14 -12.15 -38.55
CA PRO A 127 14.54 -12.08 -37.22
C PRO A 127 15.01 -13.24 -36.34
N ARG A 128 15.05 -13.00 -35.02
CA ARG A 128 15.48 -13.97 -34.01
C ARG A 128 14.65 -13.84 -32.73
N PRO A 129 14.64 -14.82 -31.82
CA PRO A 129 13.90 -14.71 -30.56
C PRO A 129 14.16 -13.40 -29.82
N LEU A 130 13.12 -12.85 -29.19
CA LEU A 130 13.22 -11.59 -28.47
C LEU A 130 14.15 -11.73 -27.26
N ASN A 131 15.09 -10.80 -27.14
CA ASN A 131 15.82 -10.48 -25.92
C ASN A 131 15.43 -9.05 -25.49
N PRO A 132 14.67 -8.87 -24.40
CA PRO A 132 14.20 -7.55 -23.95
C PRO A 132 15.34 -6.55 -23.65
N HIS A 133 16.53 -7.05 -23.33
CA HIS A 133 17.71 -6.23 -23.04
C HIS A 133 18.56 -5.91 -24.27
N ASP A 134 18.22 -6.47 -25.44
CA ASP A 134 18.95 -6.21 -26.68
C ASP A 134 18.47 -4.91 -27.32
N ILE A 135 19.32 -3.87 -27.24
CA ILE A 135 19.05 -2.56 -27.83
C ILE A 135 18.87 -2.60 -29.35
N TYR A 136 19.42 -3.60 -30.05
CA TYR A 136 19.29 -3.74 -31.51
C TYR A 136 17.91 -4.26 -31.93
N GLN A 137 17.10 -4.79 -31.00
CA GLN A 137 15.73 -5.22 -31.24
C GLN A 137 14.68 -4.13 -30.89
N GLN A 138 15.14 -2.95 -30.48
CA GLN A 138 14.29 -1.83 -30.09
C GLN A 138 14.37 -0.71 -31.12
N PHE A 139 13.22 -0.17 -31.49
CA PHE A 139 13.08 0.88 -32.49
C PHE A 139 12.36 2.09 -31.90
N GLU A 140 12.91 3.27 -32.12
CA GLU A 140 12.20 4.52 -31.88
C GLU A 140 11.44 4.92 -33.14
N ILE A 141 10.13 5.13 -33.02
CA ILE A 141 9.26 5.47 -34.16
C ILE A 141 8.71 6.87 -33.97
N ALA A 142 8.82 7.73 -34.98
CA ALA A 142 8.28 9.07 -34.94
C ALA A 142 7.27 9.31 -36.08
N ALA A 143 6.30 10.19 -35.82
CA ALA A 143 5.46 10.73 -36.87
C ALA A 143 6.32 11.56 -37.85
N PHE A 144 6.11 11.37 -39.15
CA PHE A 144 6.81 12.10 -40.18
C PHE A 144 6.04 13.38 -40.52
N GLU A 145 6.58 14.52 -40.14
CA GLU A 145 6.03 15.83 -40.51
C GLU A 145 6.59 16.27 -41.87
N SER A 146 5.71 16.38 -42.86
CA SER A 146 6.05 16.95 -44.18
C SER A 146 5.56 18.40 -44.28
N ALA A 147 6.20 19.18 -45.15
CA ALA A 147 5.87 20.60 -45.39
C ALA A 147 4.43 20.85 -45.89
N CYS A 148 3.66 19.80 -46.22
CA CYS A 148 2.29 19.91 -46.75
C CYS A 148 1.20 19.30 -45.85
N ASN A 149 1.39 19.23 -44.51
CA ASN A 149 0.38 18.76 -43.55
C ASN A 149 -0.17 17.33 -43.80
N SER A 150 0.58 16.46 -44.48
CA SER A 150 0.18 15.07 -44.67
C SER A 150 0.47 14.23 -43.41
N ARG A 151 -0.49 14.15 -42.47
CA ARG A 151 -0.44 13.20 -41.35
C ARG A 151 -0.57 11.75 -41.84
N GLY A 152 -0.12 10.78 -41.04
CA GLY A 152 -0.26 9.34 -41.35
C GLY A 152 0.93 8.65 -42.01
N SER A 153 2.12 9.26 -41.95
CA SER A 153 3.38 8.58 -42.26
C SER A 153 4.31 8.58 -41.05
N PHE A 154 5.13 7.54 -40.92
CA PHE A 154 6.04 7.33 -39.81
C PHE A 154 7.45 7.03 -40.31
N ASN A 155 8.46 7.30 -39.48
CA ASN A 155 9.83 6.83 -39.69
C ASN A 155 10.31 6.08 -38.45
N ALA A 156 11.30 5.21 -38.63
CA ALA A 156 11.90 4.46 -37.52
C ALA A 156 13.41 4.65 -37.50
N LYS A 157 13.98 4.68 -36.29
CA LYS A 157 15.41 4.73 -36.02
C LYS A 157 15.77 3.58 -35.08
N SER A 158 17.01 3.11 -35.18
CA SER A 158 17.57 2.20 -34.18
C SER A 158 17.85 2.98 -32.89
N LEU A 159 17.68 2.34 -31.75
CA LEU A 159 18.22 2.86 -30.48
C LEU A 159 19.73 2.64 -30.36
N ALA A 160 20.28 1.63 -31.04
CA ALA A 160 21.71 1.42 -31.11
C ALA A 160 22.33 2.48 -32.04
N PRO A 161 23.35 3.25 -31.61
CA PRO A 161 23.95 4.31 -32.42
C PRO A 161 24.53 3.82 -33.76
N ASP A 162 24.97 2.57 -33.81
CA ASP A 162 25.54 1.87 -34.98
C ASP A 162 24.52 0.96 -35.69
N GLY A 163 23.27 0.94 -35.25
CA GLY A 163 22.23 0.05 -35.74
C GLY A 163 21.48 0.61 -36.95
N PHE A 164 21.32 -0.22 -37.97
CA PHE A 164 20.50 0.03 -39.15
C PHE A 164 19.19 -0.77 -39.06
N PRO A 165 18.01 -0.13 -38.99
CA PRO A 165 16.75 -0.86 -38.98
C PRO A 165 16.55 -1.71 -40.26
N PRO A 166 15.72 -2.78 -40.18
CA PRO A 166 15.32 -3.56 -41.35
C PRO A 166 14.78 -2.69 -42.48
N LEU A 167 14.90 -3.14 -43.73
CA LEU A 167 14.62 -2.36 -44.93
C LEU A 167 13.23 -1.71 -44.91
N PHE A 168 12.21 -2.41 -44.42
CA PHE A 168 10.85 -1.92 -44.37
C PHE A 168 10.64 -0.79 -43.33
N LEU A 169 11.51 -0.69 -42.32
CA LEU A 169 11.49 0.36 -41.28
C LEU A 169 12.44 1.53 -41.60
N ARG A 170 13.62 1.27 -42.18
CA ARG A 170 14.64 2.32 -42.46
C ARG A 170 14.31 3.23 -43.65
N ARG A 171 13.28 2.93 -44.44
CA ARG A 171 12.84 3.81 -45.54
C ARG A 171 12.32 5.14 -44.98
N LYS A 172 12.50 6.22 -45.76
CA LYS A 172 12.29 7.62 -45.32
C LYS A 172 11.00 7.86 -44.54
N HIS A 173 9.89 7.36 -45.06
CA HIS A 173 8.60 7.42 -44.38
C HIS A 173 7.69 6.30 -44.91
N TRP A 174 6.72 5.89 -44.09
CA TRP A 174 5.77 4.84 -44.45
C TRP A 174 4.44 4.99 -43.70
N PRO A 175 3.29 4.80 -44.38
CA PRO A 175 2.00 4.70 -43.72
C PRO A 175 1.77 3.32 -43.12
N ILE A 176 0.88 3.25 -42.12
CA ILE A 176 0.49 2.00 -41.46
C ILE A 176 -1.02 1.82 -41.54
N HIS A 177 -1.44 0.62 -41.92
CA HIS A 177 -2.84 0.23 -41.99
C HIS A 177 -3.17 -0.74 -40.87
N THR A 178 -4.39 -0.65 -40.36
CA THR A 178 -4.91 -1.51 -39.30
C THR A 178 -5.98 -2.44 -39.84
N LYS A 179 -6.04 -3.64 -39.26
CA LYS A 179 -7.13 -4.59 -39.47
C LYS A 179 -7.49 -5.26 -38.15
N THR A 180 -8.77 -5.41 -37.88
CA THR A 180 -9.22 -6.15 -36.68
C THR A 180 -8.77 -7.61 -36.78
N PRO A 181 -8.03 -8.14 -35.77
CA PRO A 181 -7.62 -9.54 -35.73
C PRO A 181 -8.84 -10.44 -35.55
N LYS A 182 -8.76 -11.67 -36.06
CA LYS A 182 -9.83 -12.68 -35.93
C LYS A 182 -9.59 -13.67 -34.80
N ASN A 183 -8.38 -13.73 -34.26
CA ASN A 183 -7.88 -14.79 -33.40
C ASN A 183 -7.70 -14.37 -31.93
N TYR A 184 -7.90 -13.10 -31.60
CA TYR A 184 -7.86 -12.61 -30.22
C TYR A 184 -8.62 -11.29 -30.07
N GLN A 185 -9.06 -11.00 -28.85
CA GLN A 185 -9.65 -9.72 -28.45
C GLN A 185 -9.01 -9.25 -27.16
N LEU A 186 -8.42 -8.05 -27.15
CA LEU A 186 -7.91 -7.43 -25.95
C LEU A 186 -9.01 -6.60 -25.29
N GLY A 187 -9.25 -6.85 -24.00
CA GLY A 187 -10.13 -6.05 -23.15
C GLY A 187 -9.36 -5.08 -22.25
N GLN A 188 -10.08 -4.42 -21.35
CA GLN A 188 -9.49 -3.53 -20.36
C GLN A 188 -8.75 -4.32 -19.26
N ALA A 189 -7.57 -3.84 -18.91
CA ALA A 189 -6.68 -4.33 -17.87
C ALA A 189 -6.00 -3.13 -17.21
N SER A 190 -6.47 -2.74 -16.02
CA SER A 190 -6.04 -1.49 -15.39
C SER A 190 -4.78 -1.62 -14.53
N GLY A 191 -4.31 -2.86 -14.27
CA GLY A 191 -3.32 -3.17 -13.25
C GLY A 191 -3.98 -3.68 -11.97
N VAL A 192 -3.35 -3.43 -10.82
CA VAL A 192 -3.95 -3.72 -9.50
C VAL A 192 -4.99 -2.66 -9.16
N ASP A 193 -6.15 -3.09 -8.66
CA ASP A 193 -7.06 -2.25 -7.90
C ASP A 193 -6.71 -2.33 -6.42
N HIS A 194 -5.94 -1.35 -5.94
CA HIS A 194 -5.49 -1.29 -4.55
C HIS A 194 -6.66 -1.21 -3.56
N SER A 195 -7.75 -0.57 -3.94
CA SER A 195 -8.92 -0.44 -3.07
C SER A 195 -9.64 -1.78 -2.91
N LEU A 196 -9.77 -2.53 -4.00
CA LEU A 196 -10.37 -3.86 -3.99
C LEU A 196 -9.46 -4.88 -3.29
N ARG A 197 -8.15 -4.84 -3.55
CA ARG A 197 -7.14 -5.71 -2.92
C ARG A 197 -7.09 -5.58 -1.40
N VAL A 198 -7.36 -4.38 -0.86
CA VAL A 198 -7.37 -4.11 0.58
C VAL A 198 -8.69 -4.53 1.25
N ARG A 199 -9.82 -4.52 0.52
CA ARG A 199 -11.15 -4.87 1.09
C ARG A 199 -11.29 -6.33 1.48
N LEU A 200 -10.46 -7.21 0.90
CA LEU A 200 -10.51 -8.68 1.02
C LEU A 200 -11.83 -9.31 0.51
N PRO A 201 -11.82 -10.61 0.16
CA PRO A 201 -13.05 -11.33 -0.18
C PRO A 201 -14.02 -11.42 1.00
N GLU A 202 -15.33 -11.41 0.75
CA GLU A 202 -16.34 -11.58 1.81
C GLU A 202 -16.23 -12.96 2.48
N PHE A 203 -16.44 -13.00 3.80
CA PHE A 203 -16.29 -14.21 4.61
C PHE A 203 -17.62 -14.91 4.96
N SER A 204 -18.75 -14.39 4.49
CA SER A 204 -20.10 -14.71 4.98
C SER A 204 -20.67 -16.07 4.52
N SER A 205 -20.06 -16.73 3.53
CA SER A 205 -20.60 -17.93 2.87
C SER A 205 -19.76 -19.22 3.02
N ILE A 206 -18.70 -19.22 3.84
CA ILE A 206 -17.62 -20.23 3.73
C ILE A 206 -17.88 -21.53 4.53
N PHE A 207 -18.91 -21.60 5.38
CA PHE A 207 -19.12 -22.81 6.21
C PHE A 207 -19.54 -24.07 5.43
N SER A 208 -19.93 -23.97 4.14
CA SER A 208 -20.26 -25.10 3.27
C SER A 208 -19.13 -25.53 2.33
N ASP A 209 -18.17 -24.65 2.04
CA ASP A 209 -17.20 -24.82 0.96
C ASP A 209 -15.74 -24.68 1.45
N LYS A 210 -14.82 -25.42 0.82
CA LYS A 210 -13.40 -25.41 1.19
C LYS A 210 -12.68 -24.10 0.83
N SER A 211 -13.30 -23.24 0.05
CA SER A 211 -12.75 -21.93 -0.35
C SER A 211 -13.86 -20.93 -0.66
N SER A 212 -13.60 -19.65 -0.48
CA SER A 212 -14.51 -18.59 -0.96
C SER A 212 -14.48 -18.46 -2.48
N GLU A 213 -15.43 -17.70 -3.03
CA GLU A 213 -15.31 -17.21 -4.40
C GLU A 213 -14.06 -16.32 -4.52
N ALA A 214 -13.39 -16.39 -5.67
CA ALA A 214 -12.17 -15.65 -5.91
C ALA A 214 -12.46 -14.26 -6.48
N VAL A 215 -11.89 -13.24 -5.85
CA VAL A 215 -12.02 -11.85 -6.25
C VAL A 215 -10.81 -11.45 -7.10
N ILE A 216 -11.02 -11.02 -8.34
CA ILE A 216 -9.95 -10.52 -9.20
C ILE A 216 -9.59 -9.10 -8.74
N VAL A 217 -8.40 -8.94 -8.17
CA VAL A 217 -7.89 -7.67 -7.63
C VAL A 217 -6.85 -7.02 -8.54
N GLY A 218 -6.36 -7.74 -9.55
CA GLY A 218 -5.47 -7.18 -10.56
C GLY A 218 -5.62 -7.87 -11.90
N LYS A 219 -5.43 -7.11 -12.99
CA LYS A 219 -5.51 -7.63 -14.36
C LYS A 219 -4.49 -6.97 -15.29
N TRP A 220 -3.77 -7.80 -16.04
CA TRP A 220 -2.76 -7.43 -17.04
C TRP A 220 -2.83 -8.34 -18.26
N TYR A 221 -2.14 -7.95 -19.32
CA TYR A 221 -1.77 -8.84 -20.43
C TYR A 221 -0.26 -9.07 -20.51
N CYS A 222 0.11 -10.28 -20.89
CA CYS A 222 1.49 -10.66 -21.15
C CYS A 222 1.63 -11.03 -22.63
N PRO A 223 2.38 -10.26 -23.44
CA PRO A 223 2.68 -10.62 -24.82
C PRO A 223 3.37 -11.99 -24.89
N PHE A 224 3.05 -12.78 -25.93
CA PHE A 224 3.52 -14.16 -26.06
C PHE A 224 5.05 -14.31 -25.98
N MET A 225 5.82 -13.31 -26.43
CA MET A 225 7.29 -13.31 -26.39
C MET A 225 7.90 -13.48 -24.99
N PHE A 226 7.14 -13.18 -23.93
CA PHE A 226 7.57 -13.28 -22.54
C PHE A 226 7.18 -14.61 -21.87
N ILE A 227 6.50 -15.50 -22.60
CA ILE A 227 5.99 -16.78 -22.13
C ILE A 227 6.52 -17.88 -23.06
N LYS A 228 6.90 -19.03 -22.53
CA LYS A 228 7.30 -20.22 -23.29
C LYS A 228 6.25 -21.30 -23.07
N ASP A 229 5.30 -21.38 -23.99
CA ASP A 229 4.14 -22.29 -23.94
C ASP A 229 4.03 -23.05 -25.27
N GLY A 230 5.14 -23.63 -25.71
CA GLY A 230 5.30 -24.31 -27.00
C GLY A 230 6.26 -23.59 -27.95
N THR A 231 6.18 -23.91 -29.25
CA THR A 231 6.99 -23.21 -30.27
C THR A 231 6.48 -21.79 -30.49
N LEU A 232 7.36 -20.82 -30.78
CA LEU A 232 6.96 -19.41 -30.99
C LEU A 232 5.86 -19.26 -32.05
N LYS A 233 5.96 -20.03 -33.14
CA LYS A 233 5.01 -20.00 -34.26
C LYS A 233 3.61 -20.46 -33.85
N ASP A 234 3.53 -21.54 -33.09
CA ASP A 234 2.28 -22.12 -32.60
C ASP A 234 1.69 -21.27 -31.48
N GLN A 235 2.54 -20.79 -30.58
CA GLN A 235 2.17 -19.92 -29.48
C GLN A 235 1.54 -18.63 -30.00
N MET A 236 2.18 -17.94 -30.95
CA MET A 236 1.62 -16.73 -31.57
C MET A 236 0.34 -17.01 -32.36
N LYS A 237 0.16 -18.23 -32.90
CA LYS A 237 -1.09 -18.62 -33.58
C LYS A 237 -2.22 -18.81 -32.56
N ARG A 238 -1.93 -19.43 -31.42
CA ARG A 238 -2.89 -19.77 -30.37
C ARG A 238 -3.24 -18.57 -29.49
N SER A 239 -2.23 -17.79 -29.07
CA SER A 239 -2.37 -16.71 -28.10
C SER A 239 -1.30 -15.65 -28.34
N MET A 240 -1.66 -14.55 -29.01
CA MET A 240 -0.76 -13.38 -29.19
C MET A 240 -0.44 -12.69 -27.85
N PHE A 241 -1.41 -12.69 -26.95
CA PHE A 241 -1.30 -12.21 -25.58
C PHE A 241 -1.80 -13.29 -24.64
N TYR A 242 -1.50 -13.17 -23.36
CA TYR A 242 -2.03 -14.00 -22.29
C TYR A 242 -2.65 -13.08 -21.26
N GLU A 243 -3.78 -13.46 -20.71
CA GLU A 243 -4.41 -12.73 -19.62
C GLU A 243 -3.77 -13.17 -18.30
N MET A 244 -3.26 -12.22 -17.53
CA MET A 244 -2.77 -12.45 -16.18
C MET A 244 -3.70 -11.75 -15.19
N THR A 245 -4.32 -12.52 -14.30
CA THR A 245 -5.09 -11.99 -13.18
C THR A 245 -4.36 -12.23 -11.87
N LEU A 246 -4.50 -11.30 -10.92
CA LEU A 246 -4.19 -11.51 -9.51
C LEU A 246 -5.53 -11.65 -8.79
N GLU A 247 -5.74 -12.77 -8.11
CA GLU A 247 -7.00 -13.09 -7.46
C GLU A 247 -6.78 -13.34 -5.96
N GLN A 248 -7.74 -12.94 -5.13
CA GLN A 248 -7.77 -13.20 -3.69
C GLN A 248 -8.90 -14.15 -3.36
N GLN A 249 -8.64 -15.13 -2.48
CA GLN A 249 -9.66 -16.01 -1.93
C GLN A 249 -9.29 -16.48 -0.53
N TRP A 250 -10.30 -16.83 0.27
CA TRP A 250 -10.11 -17.54 1.52
C TRP A 250 -10.04 -19.04 1.24
N GLU A 251 -9.01 -19.72 1.73
CA GLU A 251 -8.88 -21.18 1.64
C GLU A 251 -8.91 -21.81 3.03
N GLN A 252 -9.69 -22.89 3.18
CA GLN A 252 -9.78 -23.64 4.42
C GLN A 252 -8.51 -24.46 4.63
N ILE A 253 -7.86 -24.25 5.78
CA ILE A 253 -6.67 -25.01 6.18
C ILE A 253 -6.97 -26.04 7.26
N PHE A 254 -8.09 -25.89 7.97
CA PHE A 254 -8.51 -26.78 9.03
C PHE A 254 -10.03 -26.71 9.23
N SER A 255 -10.64 -27.84 9.56
CA SER A 255 -12.04 -27.91 9.96
C SER A 255 -12.19 -28.90 11.11
N ALA A 256 -13.04 -28.57 12.09
CA ALA A 256 -13.43 -29.48 13.15
C ALA A 256 -14.96 -29.43 13.32
N GLU A 257 -15.53 -30.55 13.75
CA GLU A 257 -16.94 -30.67 14.13
C GLU A 257 -17.05 -31.19 15.55
N ASN A 258 -18.05 -30.73 16.30
CA ASN A 258 -18.30 -31.14 17.68
C ASN A 258 -19.76 -31.55 17.82
N GLU A 259 -20.01 -32.82 17.50
CA GLU A 259 -21.34 -33.42 17.52
C GLU A 259 -21.92 -33.48 18.95
N ASP A 260 -21.06 -33.68 19.95
CA ASP A 260 -21.43 -33.85 21.35
C ASP A 260 -21.50 -32.53 22.14
N SER A 261 -21.12 -31.39 21.53
CA SER A 261 -21.03 -30.08 22.20
C SER A 261 -20.17 -30.09 23.49
N LYS A 262 -19.22 -31.03 23.60
CA LYS A 262 -18.34 -31.16 24.78
C LYS A 262 -17.05 -30.36 24.56
N GLY A 263 -16.66 -29.61 25.59
CA GLY A 263 -15.45 -28.78 25.57
C GLY A 263 -15.63 -27.47 24.79
N SER A 264 -14.96 -26.42 25.25
CA SER A 264 -14.97 -25.09 24.63
C SER A 264 -13.80 -24.86 23.69
N THR A 265 -12.85 -25.79 23.61
CA THR A 265 -11.55 -25.57 22.95
C THR A 265 -11.42 -26.37 21.65
N VAL A 266 -10.85 -25.73 20.62
CA VAL A 266 -10.45 -26.33 19.35
C VAL A 266 -8.94 -26.17 19.18
N PHE A 267 -8.24 -27.28 18.98
CA PHE A 267 -6.82 -27.28 18.63
C PHE A 267 -6.66 -27.38 17.11
N VAL A 268 -6.16 -26.32 16.50
CA VAL A 268 -5.84 -26.25 15.08
C VAL A 268 -4.39 -26.69 14.88
N GLU A 269 -4.19 -27.77 14.14
CA GLU A 269 -2.88 -28.17 13.62
C GLU A 269 -2.99 -28.39 12.12
N ALA A 270 -2.38 -27.53 11.33
CA ALA A 270 -2.40 -27.59 9.86
C ALA A 270 -1.02 -27.35 9.28
N ALA A 271 -0.65 -28.10 8.23
CA ALA A 271 0.55 -27.86 7.44
C ALA A 271 0.15 -27.19 6.12
N ILE A 272 0.75 -26.04 5.81
CA ILE A 272 0.45 -25.21 4.65
C ILE A 272 1.72 -25.07 3.82
N GLN A 273 1.63 -25.33 2.51
CA GLN A 273 2.73 -24.99 1.61
C GLN A 273 2.67 -23.49 1.31
N LYS A 274 3.74 -22.71 1.52
CA LYS A 274 3.72 -21.24 1.30
C LYS A 274 3.49 -20.83 -0.15
N GLU A 275 3.86 -21.71 -1.08
CA GLU A 275 3.77 -21.48 -2.51
C GLU A 275 3.33 -22.77 -3.19
N VAL A 276 2.32 -22.69 -4.04
CA VAL A 276 1.85 -23.79 -4.87
C VAL A 276 1.78 -23.31 -6.30
N VAL A 277 2.39 -24.04 -7.22
CA VAL A 277 2.30 -23.75 -8.65
C VAL A 277 1.56 -24.87 -9.35
N LEU A 278 0.56 -24.52 -10.14
CA LEU A 278 -0.13 -25.44 -11.04
C LEU A 278 0.19 -25.09 -12.50
N VAL A 279 0.62 -26.09 -13.26
CA VAL A 279 0.75 -26.01 -14.72
C VAL A 279 -0.29 -26.93 -15.34
N ALA A 280 -1.17 -26.35 -16.16
CA ALA A 280 -2.34 -27.05 -16.71
C ALA A 280 -3.20 -27.77 -15.65
N GLY A 281 -3.34 -27.17 -14.46
CA GLY A 281 -4.14 -27.70 -13.35
C GLY A 281 -3.48 -28.80 -12.51
N LYS A 282 -2.20 -29.11 -12.74
CA LYS A 282 -1.42 -30.07 -11.95
C LYS A 282 -0.25 -29.40 -11.25
N GLU A 283 0.06 -29.85 -10.04
CA GLU A 283 1.20 -29.33 -9.26
C GLU A 283 2.51 -29.45 -10.06
N ALA A 284 3.25 -28.35 -10.09
CA ALA A 284 4.47 -28.21 -10.86
C ALA A 284 5.67 -28.07 -9.94
N ILE A 285 6.80 -28.59 -10.40
CA ILE A 285 8.10 -28.43 -9.77
C ILE A 285 8.84 -27.31 -10.50
N TRP A 286 9.49 -26.43 -9.74
CA TRP A 286 10.31 -25.36 -10.27
C TRP A 286 11.45 -25.00 -9.31
N ASP A 287 12.50 -24.42 -9.89
CA ASP A 287 13.61 -23.81 -9.20
C ASP A 287 13.85 -22.44 -9.83
N GLU A 288 13.52 -21.38 -9.09
CA GLU A 288 13.63 -20.01 -9.57
C GLU A 288 15.08 -19.58 -9.83
N LYS A 289 16.06 -20.25 -9.21
CA LYS A 289 17.49 -19.98 -9.47
C LYS A 289 17.96 -20.59 -10.79
N LYS A 290 17.21 -21.55 -11.34
CA LYS A 290 17.52 -22.20 -12.62
C LYS A 290 16.80 -21.49 -13.76
N VAL A 291 17.45 -20.45 -14.28
CA VAL A 291 17.02 -19.74 -15.49
C VAL A 291 17.65 -20.39 -16.72
N VAL A 292 16.83 -20.80 -17.68
CA VAL A 292 17.26 -21.35 -18.97
C VAL A 292 16.60 -20.55 -20.08
N ASP A 293 17.39 -20.05 -21.03
CA ASP A 293 16.95 -19.16 -22.12
C ASP A 293 16.18 -17.92 -21.66
N GLY A 294 16.61 -17.32 -20.53
CA GLY A 294 15.98 -16.14 -19.94
C GLY A 294 14.61 -16.40 -19.31
N ALA A 295 14.21 -17.67 -19.12
CA ALA A 295 12.95 -18.04 -18.50
C ALA A 295 13.15 -18.98 -17.29
N VAL A 296 12.26 -18.83 -16.30
CA VAL A 296 12.06 -19.79 -15.22
C VAL A 296 11.06 -20.83 -15.69
N TRP A 297 11.42 -22.10 -15.59
CA TRP A 297 10.60 -23.21 -16.07
C TRP A 297 9.83 -23.90 -14.95
N PHE A 298 8.54 -24.10 -15.18
CA PHE A 298 7.63 -24.80 -14.29
C PHE A 298 7.15 -26.06 -14.99
N THR A 299 7.37 -27.21 -14.36
CA THR A 299 7.09 -28.51 -14.99
C THR A 299 6.16 -29.34 -14.13
N SER A 300 5.02 -29.74 -14.70
CA SER A 300 4.12 -30.71 -14.09
C SER A 300 4.23 -32.07 -14.79
N PHE A 301 3.98 -33.13 -14.03
CA PHE A 301 4.05 -34.51 -14.50
C PHE A 301 2.67 -35.17 -14.40
N GLY A 302 2.21 -35.78 -15.49
CA GLY A 302 0.99 -36.58 -15.52
C GLY A 302 1.22 -38.00 -14.97
N SER A 303 0.13 -38.66 -14.57
CA SER A 303 0.13 -40.05 -14.11
C SER A 303 0.61 -41.05 -15.17
N ALA A 304 0.56 -40.69 -16.45
CA ALA A 304 1.04 -41.49 -17.59
C ALA A 304 2.47 -41.12 -18.04
N GLY A 305 3.21 -40.30 -17.28
CA GLY A 305 4.56 -39.83 -17.64
C GLY A 305 4.60 -38.67 -18.63
N GLU A 306 3.45 -38.11 -19.00
CA GLU A 306 3.37 -36.90 -19.84
C GLU A 306 3.91 -35.69 -19.08
N GLN A 307 4.89 -35.01 -19.67
CA GLN A 307 5.52 -33.82 -19.10
C GLN A 307 4.93 -32.56 -19.75
N ILE A 308 4.43 -31.64 -18.93
CA ILE A 308 3.95 -30.34 -19.40
C ILE A 308 4.81 -29.26 -18.72
N SER A 309 5.51 -28.47 -19.53
CA SER A 309 6.37 -27.39 -19.04
C SER A 309 5.92 -26.04 -19.60
N VAL A 310 5.89 -25.03 -18.74
CA VAL A 310 5.66 -23.63 -19.10
C VAL A 310 6.83 -22.80 -18.58
N GLY A 311 7.41 -21.96 -19.43
CA GLY A 311 8.43 -21.00 -19.05
C GLY A 311 7.86 -19.60 -18.90
N LEU A 312 8.19 -18.90 -17.82
CA LEU A 312 7.93 -17.47 -17.69
C LEU A 312 9.26 -16.73 -17.76
N SER A 313 9.34 -15.68 -18.60
CA SER A 313 10.52 -14.81 -18.62
C SER A 313 10.82 -14.24 -17.24
N THR A 314 12.10 -13.97 -16.96
CA THR A 314 12.55 -13.37 -15.70
C THR A 314 11.81 -12.07 -15.36
N GLU A 315 11.42 -11.32 -16.38
CA GLU A 315 10.68 -10.07 -16.30
C GLU A 315 9.28 -10.26 -15.71
N ILE A 316 8.58 -11.33 -16.10
CA ILE A 316 7.27 -11.69 -15.54
C ILE A 316 7.43 -12.13 -14.08
N VAL A 317 8.40 -13.00 -13.80
CA VAL A 317 8.61 -13.54 -12.44
C VAL A 317 9.00 -12.44 -11.45
N GLN A 318 9.93 -11.56 -11.82
CA GLN A 318 10.31 -10.40 -11.01
C GLN A 318 9.12 -9.46 -10.77
N ARG A 319 8.28 -9.25 -11.79
CA ARG A 319 7.06 -8.45 -11.64
C ARG A 319 6.07 -9.09 -10.67
N MET A 320 5.85 -10.40 -10.75
CA MET A 320 4.98 -11.13 -9.82
C MET A 320 5.46 -10.98 -8.38
N ARG A 321 6.76 -11.22 -8.14
CA ARG A 321 7.37 -11.07 -6.81
C ARG A 321 7.22 -9.66 -6.25
N TRP A 322 7.49 -8.64 -7.07
CA TRP A 322 7.33 -7.25 -6.66
C TRP A 322 5.88 -6.94 -6.22
N GLU A 323 4.89 -7.52 -6.88
CA GLU A 323 3.47 -7.40 -6.50
C GLU A 323 3.12 -8.15 -5.20
N GLN A 324 3.81 -9.23 -4.87
CA GLN A 324 3.64 -9.98 -3.61
C GLN A 324 4.33 -9.29 -2.44
N GLU A 325 5.59 -8.88 -2.62
CA GLU A 325 6.41 -8.22 -1.60
C GLU A 325 5.76 -6.93 -1.10
N ARG A 326 5.23 -6.12 -2.03
CA ARG A 326 4.53 -4.87 -1.67
C ARG A 326 3.22 -5.09 -0.90
N ALA A 327 2.66 -6.30 -0.95
CA ALA A 327 1.48 -6.70 -0.18
C ALA A 327 1.83 -7.40 1.13
N GLY A 328 3.10 -7.38 1.53
CA GLY A 328 3.57 -7.92 2.81
C GLY A 328 3.99 -9.39 2.75
N TRP A 329 4.10 -9.97 1.57
CA TRP A 329 4.66 -11.32 1.44
C TRP A 329 6.17 -11.32 1.72
N VAL A 330 6.61 -12.16 2.65
CA VAL A 330 8.03 -12.35 2.98
C VAL A 330 8.46 -13.75 2.54
N GLY A 331 9.31 -13.81 1.53
CA GLY A 331 9.88 -15.07 1.06
C GLY A 331 10.74 -15.77 2.12
N GLY A 332 10.77 -17.09 2.11
CA GLY A 332 11.62 -17.90 2.98
C GLY A 332 11.97 -19.24 2.34
N GLU A 333 13.10 -19.83 2.73
CA GLU A 333 13.59 -21.10 2.16
C GLU A 333 12.70 -22.30 2.52
N GLU A 334 12.00 -22.25 3.68
CA GLU A 334 11.03 -23.26 4.08
C GLU A 334 9.68 -23.05 3.37
N ARG A 335 9.39 -23.96 2.43
CA ARG A 335 8.13 -24.01 1.67
C ARG A 335 6.95 -24.56 2.47
N LEU A 336 7.14 -25.11 3.67
CA LEU A 336 6.08 -25.71 4.49
C LEU A 336 6.00 -25.01 5.85
N VAL A 337 4.83 -24.48 6.19
CA VAL A 337 4.53 -23.82 7.47
C VAL A 337 3.57 -24.68 8.25
N ARG A 338 3.86 -24.90 9.53
CA ARG A 338 2.90 -25.50 10.45
C ARG A 338 2.17 -24.40 11.23
N VAL A 339 0.85 -24.36 11.09
CA VAL A 339 -0.04 -23.52 11.89
C VAL A 339 -0.50 -24.36 13.08
N LYS A 340 -0.14 -23.91 14.28
CA LYS A 340 -0.66 -24.44 15.55
C LYS A 340 -1.38 -23.31 16.29
N ARG A 341 -2.67 -23.47 16.57
CA ARG A 341 -3.48 -22.51 17.33
C ARG A 341 -4.46 -23.22 18.24
N GLU A 342 -4.78 -22.58 19.36
CA GLU A 342 -5.85 -22.99 20.26
C GLU A 342 -6.94 -21.92 20.23
N GLU A 343 -8.18 -22.30 19.91
CA GLU A 343 -9.33 -21.40 19.84
C GLU A 343 -10.38 -21.81 20.85
N VAL A 344 -10.86 -20.85 21.66
CA VAL A 344 -11.84 -21.12 22.72
C VAL A 344 -13.18 -20.46 22.38
N PHE A 345 -14.23 -21.26 22.22
CA PHE A 345 -15.60 -20.82 22.00
C PHE A 345 -16.24 -20.32 23.30
N ALA A 346 -16.62 -19.04 23.33
CA ALA A 346 -17.17 -18.36 24.52
C ALA A 346 -18.72 -18.33 24.59
N GLY A 347 -19.40 -19.06 23.70
CA GLY A 347 -20.87 -19.11 23.68
C GLY A 347 -21.46 -19.98 24.79
N ALA A 348 -22.70 -19.70 25.19
CA ALA A 348 -23.41 -20.44 26.24
C ALA A 348 -23.84 -21.87 25.84
N GLY A 349 -23.71 -22.24 24.56
CA GLY A 349 -23.85 -23.62 24.07
C GLY A 349 -22.51 -24.15 23.57
N GLY A 350 -22.33 -25.46 23.40
CA GLY A 350 -21.13 -25.98 22.74
C GLY A 350 -21.05 -25.53 21.28
N TRP A 351 -19.82 -25.47 20.74
CA TRP A 351 -19.62 -25.22 19.32
C TRP A 351 -20.06 -26.45 18.51
N ARG A 352 -20.50 -26.27 17.25
CA ARG A 352 -20.88 -27.40 16.35
C ARG A 352 -19.89 -27.61 15.22
N ARG A 353 -19.40 -26.52 14.61
CA ARG A 353 -18.44 -26.54 13.52
C ARG A 353 -17.44 -25.40 13.70
N PHE A 354 -16.19 -25.68 13.39
CA PHE A 354 -15.10 -24.73 13.38
C PHE A 354 -14.35 -24.87 12.06
N GLY A 355 -13.99 -23.74 11.44
CA GLY A 355 -13.16 -23.70 10.24
C GLY A 355 -12.08 -22.64 10.40
N CYS A 356 -10.84 -22.99 10.10
CA CYS A 356 -9.72 -22.06 10.01
C CYS A 356 -9.39 -21.83 8.53
N TYR A 357 -9.23 -20.57 8.16
CA TYR A 357 -9.01 -20.15 6.77
C TYR A 357 -7.83 -19.20 6.68
N VAL A 358 -7.20 -19.17 5.51
CA VAL A 358 -6.09 -18.26 5.19
C VAL A 358 -6.40 -17.52 3.90
N LEU A 359 -5.92 -16.28 3.81
CA LEU A 359 -6.00 -15.50 2.58
C LEU A 359 -4.92 -15.98 1.62
N VAL A 360 -5.33 -16.36 0.41
CA VAL A 360 -4.44 -16.78 -0.66
C VAL A 360 -4.53 -15.78 -1.80
N GLU A 361 -3.36 -15.32 -2.26
CA GLU A 361 -3.24 -14.55 -3.49
C GLU A 361 -2.71 -15.46 -4.60
N ARG A 362 -3.41 -15.47 -5.73
CA ARG A 362 -3.05 -16.29 -6.88
C ARG A 362 -2.88 -15.49 -8.15
N PHE A 363 -1.75 -15.66 -8.82
CA PHE A 363 -1.56 -15.24 -10.19
C PHE A 363 -2.10 -16.33 -11.11
N VAL A 364 -3.07 -15.99 -11.95
CA VAL A 364 -3.68 -16.91 -12.91
C VAL A 364 -3.38 -16.41 -14.32
N LEU A 365 -2.65 -17.22 -15.07
CA LEU A 365 -2.30 -16.95 -16.46
C LEU A 365 -3.15 -17.80 -17.39
N LYS A 366 -3.99 -17.15 -18.18
CA LYS A 366 -4.87 -17.78 -19.16
C LYS A 366 -4.46 -17.43 -20.59
N ARG A 367 -4.67 -18.38 -21.50
CA ARG A 367 -4.61 -18.12 -22.95
C ARG A 367 -5.83 -17.29 -23.37
N MET A 368 -5.80 -16.68 -24.55
CA MET A 368 -6.93 -15.86 -25.04
C MET A 368 -8.21 -16.66 -25.31
N ASP A 369 -8.13 -17.99 -25.41
CA ASP A 369 -9.29 -18.88 -25.51
C ASP A 369 -9.91 -19.21 -24.13
N GLY A 370 -9.35 -18.67 -23.05
CA GLY A 370 -9.77 -18.91 -21.66
C GLY A 370 -9.12 -20.11 -20.99
N SER A 371 -8.36 -20.94 -21.71
CA SER A 371 -7.70 -22.11 -21.13
C SER A 371 -6.60 -21.72 -20.13
N LEU A 372 -6.54 -22.43 -19.01
CA LEU A 372 -5.52 -22.22 -17.98
C LEU A 372 -4.14 -22.65 -18.52
N CYS A 373 -3.17 -21.75 -18.43
CA CYS A 373 -1.78 -22.01 -18.77
C CYS A 373 -0.96 -22.30 -17.50
N PHE A 374 -1.03 -21.38 -16.55
CA PHE A 374 -0.22 -21.37 -15.33
C PHE A 374 -1.00 -20.73 -14.19
N LEU A 375 -0.82 -21.25 -12.98
CA LEU A 375 -1.34 -20.67 -11.75
C LEU A 375 -0.23 -20.72 -10.71
N PHE A 376 0.01 -19.59 -10.04
CA PHE A 376 0.87 -19.51 -8.86
C PHE A 376 0.02 -19.03 -7.71
N ALA A 377 -0.04 -19.78 -6.61
CA ALA A 377 -0.71 -19.40 -5.37
C ALA A 377 0.36 -19.15 -4.29
N GLY A 378 0.34 -17.96 -3.70
CA GLY A 378 1.18 -17.59 -2.56
C GLY A 378 0.30 -17.35 -1.34
N PHE A 379 0.69 -17.96 -0.21
CA PHE A 379 0.02 -17.75 1.06
C PHE A 379 0.57 -16.48 1.70
N LEU A 380 -0.30 -15.51 1.98
CA LEU A 380 0.07 -14.34 2.76
C LEU A 380 0.12 -14.76 4.23
N GLN A 381 1.32 -15.05 4.71
CA GLN A 381 1.58 -15.09 6.15
C GLN A 381 1.44 -13.63 6.61
N TYR A 382 0.44 -13.36 7.45
CA TYR A 382 0.01 -12.03 7.91
C TYR A 382 -0.82 -11.25 6.90
N LEU A 383 -2.12 -11.11 7.18
CA LEU A 383 -2.89 -9.87 7.11
C LEU A 383 -4.37 -10.19 7.38
N ILE A 384 -4.76 -10.16 8.66
CA ILE A 384 -6.03 -9.52 8.98
C ILE A 384 -5.69 -8.02 8.93
N PRO A 385 -6.17 -7.22 7.95
CA PRO A 385 -6.12 -5.77 8.06
C PRO A 385 -7.15 -5.40 9.13
N ALA A 386 -6.75 -5.56 10.39
CA ALA A 386 -7.32 -4.74 11.42
C ALA A 386 -6.66 -3.37 11.32
N PHE A 387 -7.48 -2.34 11.46
CA PHE A 387 -7.07 -0.95 11.48
C PHE A 387 -6.55 -0.64 12.93
N HIS A 388 -5.49 0.17 13.11
CA HIS A 388 -4.34 0.25 14.08
C HIS A 388 -3.64 1.68 14.21
N TYR A 389 -3.98 2.62 15.13
CA TYR A 389 -3.72 4.09 15.05
C TYR A 389 -2.49 4.74 15.77
N MET A 390 -1.77 5.71 15.17
CA MET A 390 -0.81 6.69 15.80
C MET A 390 -0.54 7.92 14.89
N TYR A 391 -0.18 9.11 15.39
CA TYR A 391 0.14 10.26 14.50
C TYR A 391 1.58 10.77 14.60
N VAL A 392 2.18 11.07 13.45
CA VAL A 392 3.43 11.84 13.34
C VAL A 392 3.11 13.30 13.04
N THR A 393 3.98 14.24 13.46
CA THR A 393 3.81 15.66 13.15
C THR A 393 4.74 16.11 12.03
N ARG A 394 4.29 17.07 11.23
CA ARG A 394 5.10 17.72 10.19
C ARG A 394 4.81 19.24 10.16
N PRO A 395 5.83 20.09 9.95
CA PRO A 395 5.63 21.53 9.78
C PRO A 395 4.79 21.85 8.54
N ARG A 396 3.94 22.86 8.61
CA ARG A 396 3.10 23.29 7.49
C ARG A 396 3.94 23.91 6.38
N SER A 397 5.02 24.62 6.72
CA SER A 397 5.96 25.18 5.76
C SER A 397 6.58 24.12 4.83
N GLN A 398 6.84 22.91 5.34
CA GLN A 398 7.36 21.80 4.54
C GLN A 398 6.40 21.44 3.40
N TYR A 399 5.10 21.36 3.67
CA TYR A 399 4.10 21.06 2.66
C TYR A 399 3.92 22.20 1.65
N LEU A 400 4.06 23.45 2.09
CA LEU A 400 4.01 24.60 1.18
C LEU A 400 5.23 24.62 0.23
N LYS A 401 6.41 24.23 0.72
CA LYS A 401 7.64 24.14 -0.10
C LYS A 401 7.65 22.92 -1.00
N PHE A 402 7.10 21.79 -0.53
CA PHE A 402 7.12 20.51 -1.23
C PHE A 402 5.72 19.87 -1.27
N PRO A 403 4.80 20.37 -2.12
CA PRO A 403 3.42 19.88 -2.18
C PRO A 403 3.31 18.37 -2.46
N GLU A 404 4.26 17.79 -3.20
CA GLU A 404 4.36 16.35 -3.48
C GLU A 404 4.35 15.48 -2.21
N THR A 405 4.87 16.01 -1.10
CA THR A 405 4.89 15.31 0.19
C THR A 405 3.51 15.13 0.81
N LEU A 406 2.51 15.91 0.39
CA LEU A 406 1.13 15.75 0.85
C LEU A 406 0.52 14.42 0.40
N SER A 407 0.98 13.86 -0.71
CA SER A 407 0.49 12.59 -1.27
C SER A 407 1.18 11.35 -0.69
N GLN A 408 2.18 11.54 0.17
CA GLN A 408 2.84 10.42 0.83
C GLN A 408 1.93 9.82 1.91
N PRO A 409 1.68 8.51 1.89
CA PRO A 409 0.94 7.86 2.95
C PRO A 409 1.78 7.82 4.24
N PRO A 410 1.14 7.80 5.42
CA PRO A 410 1.84 7.71 6.69
C PRO A 410 2.49 6.32 6.89
N GLU A 411 3.61 6.24 7.61
CA GLU A 411 4.38 5.00 7.75
C GLU A 411 3.68 3.97 8.63
N GLY A 412 3.35 2.82 8.04
CA GLY A 412 2.76 1.69 8.74
C GLY A 412 1.25 1.82 8.95
N PRO A 413 0.62 0.72 9.39
CA PRO A 413 -0.83 0.67 9.53
C PRO A 413 -1.25 1.75 10.50
N ASN A 414 -2.22 2.55 10.06
CA ASN A 414 -2.99 3.55 10.76
C ASN A 414 -2.20 4.57 11.54
N SER A 415 -1.06 4.83 10.95
CA SER A 415 -0.44 6.11 11.11
C SER A 415 -1.32 7.22 10.49
N GLY A 416 -1.11 8.44 10.98
CA GLY A 416 -1.70 9.66 10.45
C GLY A 416 -0.74 10.84 10.59
N PHE A 417 -1.06 11.95 9.93
CA PHE A 417 -0.28 13.18 10.04
C PHE A 417 -1.02 14.21 10.89
N LEU A 418 -0.28 14.90 11.75
CA LEU A 418 -0.70 16.16 12.35
C LEU A 418 0.19 17.27 11.76
N VAL A 419 -0.43 18.39 11.44
CA VAL A 419 0.23 19.54 10.83
C VAL A 419 0.49 20.58 11.91
N LEU A 420 1.72 21.04 11.99
CA LEU A 420 2.11 22.12 12.89
C LEU A 420 2.18 23.43 12.10
N GLN A 421 1.42 24.43 12.54
CA GLN A 421 1.66 25.80 12.10
C GLN A 421 2.94 26.30 12.77
N ASP A 422 4.03 26.22 12.01
CA ASP A 422 5.35 26.74 12.34
C ASP A 422 5.51 28.19 11.89
N GLU A 423 6.56 28.86 12.37
CA GLU A 423 6.79 30.29 12.14
C GLU A 423 6.94 30.63 10.65
N GLU A 424 7.58 29.76 9.86
CA GLU A 424 7.79 30.01 8.43
C GLU A 424 6.49 30.02 7.61
N ALA A 425 5.46 29.31 8.08
CA ALA A 425 4.16 29.26 7.42
C ALA A 425 3.18 30.33 7.95
N GLU A 426 3.56 31.12 8.95
CA GLU A 426 2.71 32.18 9.48
C GLU A 426 2.68 33.38 8.52
N THR A 427 1.47 33.87 8.23
CA THR A 427 1.30 35.06 7.40
C THR A 427 1.10 36.29 8.29
N TYR A 428 1.58 37.44 7.84
CA TYR A 428 1.49 38.68 8.59
C TYR A 428 0.74 39.76 7.79
N SER A 429 0.06 40.61 8.52
CA SER A 429 -0.67 41.79 8.02
C SER A 429 -0.02 43.07 8.57
N TYR A 430 -0.37 44.22 7.98
CA TYR A 430 0.14 45.54 8.37
C TYR A 430 1.67 45.58 8.48
N PHE A 431 2.36 45.40 7.35
CA PHE A 431 3.83 45.47 7.25
C PHE A 431 4.59 44.50 8.19
N GLY A 432 4.03 43.33 8.49
CA GLY A 432 4.70 42.32 9.32
C GLY A 432 4.41 42.44 10.82
N LEU A 433 3.61 43.42 11.26
CA LEU A 433 3.40 43.69 12.69
C LEU A 433 2.40 42.76 13.36
N TYR A 434 1.43 42.21 12.61
CA TYR A 434 0.35 41.40 13.17
C TYR A 434 0.16 40.09 12.41
N LYS A 435 0.27 38.97 13.13
CA LYS A 435 -0.05 37.63 12.59
C LYS A 435 -1.48 37.61 12.05
N ASN A 436 -1.65 37.19 10.81
CA ASN A 436 -2.96 37.06 10.19
C ASN A 436 -3.66 35.83 10.78
N PRO A 437 -4.85 35.99 11.40
CA PRO A 437 -5.59 34.85 11.94
C PRO A 437 -6.21 33.97 10.85
N ASP A 438 -6.43 34.49 9.64
CA ASP A 438 -7.15 33.78 8.59
C ASP A 438 -6.23 32.77 7.87
N LEU A 439 -6.65 31.50 7.82
CA LEU A 439 -5.92 30.48 7.05
C LEU A 439 -6.38 30.50 5.59
N LEU A 440 -5.42 30.58 4.67
CA LEU A 440 -5.72 30.71 3.24
C LEU A 440 -5.80 29.38 2.50
N ASP A 441 -5.16 28.34 3.03
CA ASP A 441 -5.01 27.07 2.32
C ASP A 441 -4.85 25.86 3.26
N LEU A 442 -5.07 24.68 2.71
CA LEU A 442 -4.85 23.38 3.33
C LEU A 442 -3.35 23.05 3.42
N PRO A 443 -2.94 22.08 4.27
CA PRO A 443 -3.75 21.40 5.29
C PRO A 443 -3.96 22.25 6.56
N PHE A 444 -4.98 21.90 7.36
CA PHE A 444 -5.28 22.62 8.62
C PHE A 444 -4.29 22.25 9.73
N PRO A 445 -3.78 23.21 10.52
CA PRO A 445 -2.87 22.93 11.62
C PRO A 445 -3.58 22.45 12.89
N GLN A 446 -3.04 21.44 13.56
CA GLN A 446 -3.58 20.87 14.80
C GLN A 446 -2.97 21.48 16.07
N ASN A 447 -1.92 22.28 15.96
CA ASN A 447 -1.37 23.08 17.07
C ASN A 447 -2.09 24.44 17.25
N LYS A 448 -3.18 24.69 16.52
CA LYS A 448 -4.01 25.90 16.63
C LYS A 448 -5.48 25.51 16.87
N ASN A 449 -6.19 26.34 17.62
CA ASN A 449 -7.65 26.27 17.68
C ASN A 449 -8.24 26.86 16.39
N LEU A 450 -9.22 26.18 15.82
CA LEU A 450 -9.86 26.59 14.57
C LEU A 450 -11.27 27.12 14.83
N THR A 451 -11.59 28.26 14.22
CA THR A 451 -12.93 28.84 14.23
C THR A 451 -13.38 29.08 12.79
N ILE A 452 -14.43 28.38 12.36
CA ILE A 452 -15.07 28.57 11.07
C ILE A 452 -15.90 29.86 11.11
N ARG A 453 -15.66 30.75 10.15
CA ARG A 453 -16.33 32.02 9.96
C ARG A 453 -17.15 31.96 8.68
N HIS A 454 -18.46 32.15 8.79
CA HIS A 454 -19.38 32.20 7.64
C HIS A 454 -20.13 33.53 7.62
N ARG A 455 -20.18 34.19 6.46
CA ARG A 455 -20.82 35.50 6.29
C ARG A 455 -22.06 35.38 5.40
N THR A 456 -23.22 35.72 5.94
CA THR A 456 -24.52 35.72 5.23
C THR A 456 -25.06 37.13 5.05
N GLY A 457 -25.68 37.41 3.91
CA GLY A 457 -26.38 38.68 3.64
C GLY A 457 -25.60 39.65 2.75
N VAL A 458 -26.32 40.55 2.08
CA VAL A 458 -25.78 41.58 1.16
C VAL A 458 -25.93 42.96 1.80
N GLY A 459 -24.90 43.81 1.67
CA GLY A 459 -24.94 45.19 2.18
C GLY A 459 -25.01 45.28 3.71
N LYS A 460 -25.94 46.09 4.24
CA LYS A 460 -26.08 46.40 5.68
C LYS A 460 -26.64 45.24 6.53
N ASN A 461 -27.19 44.18 5.92
CA ASN A 461 -27.76 43.01 6.62
C ASN A 461 -26.76 41.84 6.77
N ARG A 462 -25.46 42.12 6.78
CA ARG A 462 -24.41 41.10 6.84
C ARG A 462 -24.31 40.51 8.26
N ARG A 463 -24.71 39.25 8.43
CA ARG A 463 -24.49 38.47 9.66
C ARG A 463 -23.26 37.58 9.51
N THR A 464 -22.42 37.53 10.53
CA THR A 464 -21.27 36.63 10.57
C THR A 464 -21.48 35.60 11.68
N SER A 465 -21.45 34.32 11.34
CA SER A 465 -21.55 33.21 12.27
C SER A 465 -20.17 32.60 12.51
N TYR A 466 -19.91 32.19 13.75
CA TYR A 466 -18.65 31.61 14.19
C TYR A 466 -18.89 30.23 14.80
N TYR A 467 -18.08 29.24 14.40
CA TYR A 467 -18.18 27.86 14.88
C TYR A 467 -16.79 27.34 15.23
N ASP A 468 -16.55 27.07 16.51
CA ASP A 468 -15.30 26.43 16.95
C ASP A 468 -15.32 24.95 16.56
N VAL A 469 -14.23 24.48 15.94
CA VAL A 469 -14.08 23.08 15.50
C VAL A 469 -12.64 22.62 15.67
N ALA A 470 -12.45 21.33 15.96
CA ALA A 470 -11.16 20.67 15.86
C ALA A 470 -11.19 19.73 14.64
N LEU A 471 -10.34 19.99 13.66
CA LEU A 471 -10.21 19.17 12.45
C LEU A 471 -8.98 18.27 12.59
N VAL A 472 -9.23 16.96 12.72
CA VAL A 472 -8.18 15.94 12.86
C VAL A 472 -8.12 15.15 11.54
N PRO A 473 -6.97 15.09 10.86
CA PRO A 473 -6.84 14.33 9.62
C PRO A 473 -7.25 12.87 9.80
N VAL A 474 -7.88 12.28 8.79
CA VAL A 474 -8.29 10.87 8.82
C VAL A 474 -7.07 9.95 8.72
N LEU A 475 -7.12 8.84 9.43
CA LEU A 475 -6.05 7.85 9.52
C LEU A 475 -5.86 7.08 8.22
N ASN A 476 -4.65 6.56 7.97
CA ASN A 476 -4.28 5.85 6.74
C ASN A 476 -4.46 6.67 5.45
N GLN A 477 -4.73 7.96 5.54
CA GLN A 477 -4.91 8.80 4.38
C GLN A 477 -3.73 9.77 4.25
N PRO A 478 -3.20 9.98 3.04
CA PRO A 478 -2.28 11.07 2.80
C PRO A 478 -3.01 12.41 3.05
N LEU A 479 -2.27 13.46 3.44
CA LEU A 479 -2.87 14.78 3.66
C LEU A 479 -3.52 15.34 2.39
N SER A 480 -3.06 14.93 1.20
CA SER A 480 -3.66 15.30 -0.09
C SER A 480 -5.09 14.80 -0.26
N SER A 481 -5.54 13.82 0.53
CA SER A 481 -6.93 13.38 0.51
C SER A 481 -7.88 14.45 1.08
N ASN A 482 -7.34 15.40 1.86
CA ASN A 482 -8.09 16.44 2.57
C ASN A 482 -9.28 15.92 3.37
N ARG A 483 -9.13 14.75 3.99
CA ARG A 483 -10.17 14.10 4.80
C ARG A 483 -9.93 14.39 6.27
N TYR A 484 -10.97 14.84 6.98
CA TYR A 484 -10.90 15.22 8.39
C TYR A 484 -12.10 14.68 9.17
N TYR A 485 -11.85 14.29 10.42
CA TYR A 485 -12.86 14.23 11.47
C TYR A 485 -13.11 15.64 12.01
N ALA A 486 -14.37 16.02 12.16
CA ALA A 486 -14.75 17.29 12.77
C ALA A 486 -15.23 17.05 14.21
N ILE A 487 -14.48 17.57 15.18
CA ILE A 487 -14.74 17.40 16.61
C ILE A 487 -15.22 18.72 17.21
N LYS A 488 -16.20 18.65 18.11
CA LYS A 488 -16.72 19.81 18.82
C LYS A 488 -15.89 20.13 20.06
N PRO A 489 -15.18 21.27 20.11
CA PRO A 489 -14.23 21.55 21.20
C PRO A 489 -14.88 22.14 22.46
N ARG A 490 -16.13 22.62 22.38
CA ARG A 490 -16.81 23.36 23.45
C ARG A 490 -18.32 23.09 23.49
N GLY A 491 -18.95 23.45 24.61
CA GLY A 491 -20.40 23.33 24.82
C GLY A 491 -20.81 22.01 25.49
N THR A 492 -22.09 21.66 25.35
CA THR A 492 -22.69 20.44 25.93
C THR A 492 -22.11 19.17 25.33
N HIS A 493 -21.93 19.16 24.01
CA HIS A 493 -21.41 18.07 23.20
C HIS A 493 -19.87 18.14 23.03
N LYS A 494 -19.15 18.56 24.07
CA LYS A 494 -17.69 18.76 24.02
C LYS A 494 -16.97 17.41 23.90
N GLY A 495 -16.10 17.28 22.90
CA GLY A 495 -15.31 16.07 22.62
C GLY A 495 -16.00 15.07 21.69
N GLU A 496 -17.24 15.34 21.30
CA GLU A 496 -17.98 14.50 20.37
C GLU A 496 -17.71 14.90 18.91
N ALA A 497 -17.82 13.93 18.01
CA ALA A 497 -17.66 14.11 16.58
C ALA A 497 -18.97 14.56 15.93
N TYR A 498 -18.86 15.52 15.03
CA TYR A 498 -19.95 15.89 14.14
C TYR A 498 -20.23 14.73 13.17
N THR A 499 -21.51 14.46 12.94
CA THR A 499 -21.97 13.36 12.08
C THR A 499 -22.90 13.93 11.01
N CYS A 500 -22.81 13.40 9.79
CA CYS A 500 -23.73 13.73 8.71
C CYS A 500 -25.14 13.26 9.02
N SER A 501 -26.13 14.08 8.66
CA SER A 501 -27.53 13.67 8.58
C SER A 501 -27.75 12.78 7.35
N LYS A 502 -28.78 11.95 7.37
CA LYS A 502 -29.19 11.08 6.26
C LYS A 502 -30.46 11.62 5.61
N GLU A 503 -30.92 10.96 4.54
CA GLU A 503 -32.18 11.34 3.88
C GLU A 503 -33.39 11.22 4.81
N GLU A 504 -33.37 10.28 5.76
CA GLU A 504 -34.39 10.10 6.81
C GLU A 504 -34.52 11.31 7.76
N ASP A 505 -33.49 12.16 7.87
CA ASP A 505 -33.49 13.37 8.70
C ASP A 505 -34.07 14.60 7.97
N LEU A 506 -34.55 14.44 6.73
CA LEU A 506 -35.21 15.49 5.97
C LEU A 506 -36.58 15.80 6.54
N SER A 507 -36.71 16.99 7.11
CA SER A 507 -37.98 17.52 7.60
C SER A 507 -38.63 18.39 6.51
N THR A 508 -39.96 18.28 6.38
CA THR A 508 -40.74 19.11 5.43
C THR A 508 -41.61 20.07 6.22
N CYS A 509 -41.48 21.38 5.98
CA CYS A 509 -42.38 22.40 6.52
C CYS A 509 -42.55 23.52 5.49
N CYS A 510 -43.78 23.99 5.29
CA CYS A 510 -44.14 25.15 4.44
C CYS A 510 -43.48 25.14 3.04
N PHE A 511 -43.68 24.05 2.28
CA PHE A 511 -43.16 23.87 0.91
C PHE A 511 -41.62 23.82 0.75
N CYS A 512 -40.87 23.79 1.86
CA CYS A 512 -39.41 23.67 1.86
C CYS A 512 -38.96 22.37 2.55
N ARG A 513 -38.02 21.64 1.95
CA ARG A 513 -37.28 20.55 2.61
C ARG A 513 -36.07 21.14 3.32
N PHE A 514 -35.93 20.90 4.62
CA PHE A 514 -34.73 21.29 5.38
C PHE A 514 -34.17 20.07 6.12
N ILE A 515 -32.84 20.05 6.21
CA ILE A 515 -32.09 18.99 6.86
C ILE A 515 -32.00 19.33 8.34
N THR A 516 -32.48 18.42 9.19
CA THR A 516 -32.25 18.52 10.64
C THR A 516 -30.89 17.91 10.95
N ASP A 517 -29.96 18.72 11.46
CA ASP A 517 -28.61 18.26 11.77
C ASP A 517 -28.62 17.25 12.93
N VAL A 518 -27.97 16.10 12.72
CA VAL A 518 -27.75 15.09 13.78
C VAL A 518 -26.86 15.69 14.87
N LYS A 519 -27.22 15.44 16.14
CA LYS A 519 -26.39 15.89 17.28
C LYS A 519 -25.04 15.18 17.25
N PRO A 520 -23.93 15.87 17.61
CA PRO A 520 -22.64 15.21 17.74
C PRO A 520 -22.72 14.00 18.68
N ARG A 521 -21.92 12.97 18.40
CA ARG A 521 -21.85 11.73 19.18
C ARG A 521 -20.40 11.27 19.32
N PRO A 522 -20.08 10.34 20.23
CA PRO A 522 -18.72 9.80 20.35
C PRO A 522 -18.16 9.37 18.99
N LEU A 523 -16.88 9.62 18.77
CA LEU A 523 -16.24 9.26 17.51
C LEU A 523 -16.21 7.74 17.36
N ASN A 524 -16.63 7.27 16.18
CA ASN A 524 -16.27 5.97 15.64
C ASN A 524 -15.37 6.17 14.41
N PRO A 525 -14.09 5.79 14.45
CA PRO A 525 -13.14 5.98 13.35
C PRO A 525 -13.60 5.35 12.03
N HIS A 526 -14.38 4.28 12.10
CA HIS A 526 -14.90 3.51 10.96
C HIS A 526 -16.24 4.07 10.43
N ASP A 527 -16.84 5.05 11.09
CA ASP A 527 -18.09 5.66 10.66
C ASP A 527 -17.83 6.71 9.56
N ILE A 528 -18.16 6.34 8.32
CA ILE A 528 -18.03 7.22 7.15
C ILE A 528 -18.85 8.51 7.27
N TYR A 529 -19.92 8.54 8.08
CA TYR A 529 -20.73 9.74 8.29
C TYR A 529 -20.05 10.75 9.23
N GLN A 530 -18.95 10.39 9.89
CA GLN A 530 -18.16 11.31 10.73
C GLN A 530 -16.92 11.87 10.01
N GLN A 531 -16.75 11.51 8.73
CA GLN A 531 -15.60 11.91 7.92
C GLN A 531 -16.02 12.89 6.82
N PHE A 532 -15.23 13.95 6.67
CA PHE A 532 -15.51 15.04 5.74
C PHE A 532 -14.33 15.26 4.81
N GLU A 533 -14.60 15.39 3.52
CA GLU A 533 -13.63 15.87 2.54
C GLU A 533 -13.76 17.39 2.42
N ILE A 534 -12.65 18.10 2.61
CA ILE A 534 -12.62 19.57 2.56
C ILE A 534 -11.79 20.03 1.38
N ALA A 535 -12.33 20.91 0.55
CA ALA A 535 -11.63 21.49 -0.59
C ALA A 535 -11.50 23.01 -0.44
N ALA A 536 -10.34 23.56 -0.81
CA ALA A 536 -10.20 24.99 -1.04
C ALA A 536 -11.03 25.41 -2.26
N SER A 537 -11.74 26.53 -2.15
CA SER A 537 -12.56 27.10 -3.22
C SER A 537 -11.76 28.16 -3.94
N GLU A 538 -11.38 27.90 -5.19
CA GLU A 538 -10.84 28.92 -6.07
C GLU A 538 -11.98 29.76 -6.65
N SER A 539 -11.85 31.08 -6.62
CA SER A 539 -12.74 31.97 -7.37
C SER A 539 -11.92 33.04 -8.05
N ALA A 540 -12.28 33.39 -9.29
CA ALA A 540 -11.53 34.25 -10.20
C ALA A 540 -11.24 35.68 -9.69
N TRP A 541 -11.72 36.05 -8.51
CA TRP A 541 -11.66 37.39 -7.94
C TRP A 541 -11.17 37.44 -6.48
N ASN A 542 -10.88 36.30 -5.83
CA ASN A 542 -10.37 36.25 -4.45
C ASN A 542 -9.08 35.41 -4.36
N SER A 543 -8.06 35.98 -3.73
CA SER A 543 -6.78 35.34 -3.41
C SER A 543 -6.91 34.35 -2.23
N GLY A 544 -7.56 33.19 -2.47
CA GLY A 544 -7.61 32.06 -1.53
C GLY A 544 -8.42 32.28 -0.24
N GLY A 545 -8.47 31.26 0.63
CA GLY A 545 -9.04 31.34 1.98
C GLY A 545 -10.54 31.09 2.14
N SER A 546 -11.18 30.46 1.14
CA SER A 546 -12.54 29.93 1.25
C SER A 546 -12.54 28.42 1.08
N PHE A 547 -13.35 27.70 1.85
CA PHE A 547 -13.40 26.24 1.86
C PHE A 547 -14.83 25.74 1.69
N ASN A 548 -14.95 24.51 1.17
CA ASN A 548 -16.19 23.77 1.06
C ASN A 548 -15.97 22.37 1.64
N ALA A 549 -16.96 21.82 2.36
CA ALA A 549 -16.90 20.45 2.85
C ALA A 549 -17.96 19.58 2.17
N LYS A 550 -17.62 18.31 1.98
CA LYS A 550 -18.53 17.25 1.50
C LYS A 550 -18.49 16.07 2.47
N SER A 551 -19.60 15.35 2.54
CA SER A 551 -19.67 14.06 3.22
C SER A 551 -18.91 13.02 2.40
N LEU A 552 -18.23 12.08 3.07
CA LEU A 552 -17.74 10.87 2.39
C LEU A 552 -18.85 9.84 2.18
N ALA A 553 -19.87 9.81 3.04
CA ALA A 553 -21.06 9.00 2.82
C ALA A 553 -21.86 9.57 1.63
N PRO A 554 -22.19 8.77 0.60
CA PRO A 554 -22.89 9.24 -0.60
C PRO A 554 -24.26 9.87 -0.33
N ASP A 555 -24.95 9.40 0.70
CA ASP A 555 -26.26 9.84 1.18
C ASP A 555 -26.17 10.80 2.39
N GLY A 556 -24.95 11.14 2.81
CA GLY A 556 -24.71 11.97 3.98
C GLY A 556 -24.75 13.47 3.67
N PHE A 557 -25.47 14.21 4.50
CA PHE A 557 -25.49 15.68 4.50
C PHE A 557 -24.63 16.21 5.65
N PRO A 558 -23.53 16.95 5.39
CA PRO A 558 -22.74 17.54 6.46
C PRO A 558 -23.58 18.45 7.37
N PRO A 559 -23.14 18.67 8.63
CA PRO A 559 -23.73 19.67 9.50
C PRO A 559 -23.77 21.03 8.82
N GLU A 560 -24.76 21.85 9.16
CA GLU A 560 -25.08 23.10 8.48
C GLU A 560 -23.85 24.02 8.30
N PHE A 561 -23.01 24.15 9.32
CA PHE A 561 -21.82 25.00 9.27
C PHE A 561 -20.74 24.52 8.28
N LEU A 562 -20.70 23.21 7.96
CA LEU A 562 -19.81 22.61 6.96
C LEU A 562 -20.47 22.51 5.57
N ARG A 563 -21.79 22.29 5.52
CA ARG A 563 -22.57 22.14 4.28
C ARG A 563 -22.71 23.46 3.51
N ARG A 564 -22.69 24.59 4.22
CA ARG A 564 -22.66 25.93 3.59
C ARG A 564 -21.37 26.10 2.79
N LYS A 565 -21.43 26.77 1.64
CA LYS A 565 -20.26 26.97 0.78
C LYS A 565 -19.45 28.21 1.20
N GLN A 566 -18.17 28.23 0.84
CA GLN A 566 -17.26 29.37 0.96
C GLN A 566 -17.05 29.88 2.40
N TRP A 567 -17.03 28.98 3.39
CA TRP A 567 -16.65 29.36 4.74
C TRP A 567 -15.13 29.61 4.85
N GLN A 568 -14.72 30.43 5.79
CA GLN A 568 -13.32 30.76 6.04
C GLN A 568 -12.93 30.22 7.41
N ILE A 569 -11.64 30.07 7.68
CA ILE A 569 -11.17 29.56 8.98
C ILE A 569 -10.21 30.56 9.62
N GLN A 570 -10.39 30.78 10.92
CA GLN A 570 -9.49 31.56 11.75
C GLN A 570 -8.74 30.64 12.70
N THR A 571 -7.47 30.94 12.92
CA THR A 571 -6.61 30.20 13.83
C THR A 571 -6.29 31.03 15.07
N LYS A 572 -6.20 30.37 16.22
CA LYS A 572 -5.75 30.97 17.47
C LYS A 572 -4.86 29.99 18.23
N THR A 573 -3.72 30.45 18.73
CA THR A 573 -2.85 29.61 19.56
C THR A 573 -3.58 29.16 20.84
N PRO A 574 -3.67 27.85 21.11
CA PRO A 574 -4.26 27.32 22.34
C PRO A 574 -3.41 27.71 23.55
N LYS A 575 -4.05 27.85 24.71
CA LYS A 575 -3.36 28.13 25.99
C LYS A 575 -3.16 26.88 26.86
N ASN A 576 -3.82 25.79 26.51
CA ASN A 576 -3.95 24.59 27.33
C ASN A 576 -3.07 23.42 26.87
N TYR A 577 -2.39 23.53 25.73
CA TYR A 577 -1.43 22.53 25.27
C TYR A 577 -0.47 23.14 24.24
N GLN A 578 0.67 22.48 24.04
CA GLN A 578 1.63 22.77 22.98
C GLN A 578 2.00 21.46 22.28
N LEU A 579 1.74 21.37 20.97
CA LEU A 579 2.19 20.26 20.14
C LEU A 579 3.60 20.55 19.61
N GLY A 580 4.49 19.56 19.74
CA GLY A 580 5.85 19.62 19.24
C GLY A 580 6.08 18.68 18.04
N GLU A 581 7.35 18.57 17.65
CA GLU A 581 7.78 17.64 16.62
C GLU A 581 7.76 16.19 17.12
N ALA A 582 7.33 15.28 16.24
CA ALA A 582 7.16 13.86 16.48
C ALA A 582 7.31 13.13 15.14
N SER A 583 8.53 12.69 14.84
CA SER A 583 8.87 12.18 13.50
C SER A 583 8.51 10.71 13.27
N GLY A 584 8.07 10.01 14.31
CA GLY A 584 7.86 8.56 14.32
C GLY A 584 9.04 7.84 14.97
N VAL A 585 9.38 6.64 14.50
CA VAL A 585 10.57 5.89 14.94
C VAL A 585 11.82 6.45 14.26
N ASP A 586 12.88 6.67 15.03
CA ASP A 586 14.24 6.78 14.50
C ASP A 586 14.85 5.39 14.39
N HIS A 587 14.78 4.81 13.18
CA HIS A 587 15.30 3.47 12.91
C HIS A 587 16.80 3.36 13.17
N SER A 588 17.57 4.42 12.91
CA SER A 588 19.02 4.41 13.10
C SER A 588 19.38 4.38 14.59
N LEU A 589 18.65 5.13 15.40
CA LEU A 589 18.82 5.13 16.85
C LEU A 589 18.35 3.81 17.48
N ARG A 590 17.18 3.30 17.06
CA ARG A 590 16.60 2.05 17.59
C ARG A 590 17.47 0.82 17.36
N VAL A 591 18.16 0.75 16.21
CA VAL A 591 19.06 -0.37 15.87
C VAL A 591 20.36 -0.34 16.68
N ARG A 592 20.83 0.83 17.10
CA ARG A 592 22.10 0.95 17.87
C ARG A 592 22.01 0.36 19.27
N LEU A 593 20.79 0.22 19.81
CA LEU A 593 20.49 -0.16 21.19
C LEU A 593 21.08 0.82 22.23
N PRO A 594 20.55 0.86 23.46
CA PRO A 594 21.11 1.69 24.53
C PRO A 594 22.54 1.26 24.90
N GLU A 595 23.36 2.22 25.29
CA GLU A 595 24.70 1.93 25.81
C GLU A 595 24.62 1.02 27.05
N PHE A 596 25.51 0.03 27.10
CA PHE A 596 25.57 -0.94 28.20
C PHE A 596 26.58 -0.50 29.27
N SER A 597 26.41 0.72 29.80
CA SER A 597 27.29 1.34 30.79
C SER A 597 26.75 1.27 32.24
N THR A 598 25.74 0.43 32.49
CA THR A 598 25.07 0.31 33.80
C THR A 598 26.02 -0.04 34.93
N SER A 599 26.05 0.76 36.00
CA SER A 599 26.66 0.33 37.27
C SER A 599 25.86 -0.84 37.86
N PHE A 600 26.53 -1.79 38.53
CA PHE A 600 25.89 -2.87 39.28
C PHE A 600 24.97 -2.37 40.42
N SER A 601 25.03 -1.08 40.77
CA SER A 601 24.11 -0.44 41.73
C SER A 601 22.72 -0.13 41.17
N HIS A 602 22.56 -0.08 39.84
CA HIS A 602 21.29 0.24 39.19
C HIS A 602 20.68 -0.99 38.53
N LYS A 603 19.37 -1.17 38.76
CA LYS A 603 18.59 -2.27 38.16
C LYS A 603 18.22 -2.04 36.69
N SER A 604 18.44 -0.84 36.16
CA SER A 604 18.19 -0.51 34.76
C SER A 604 19.18 0.53 34.23
N SER A 605 19.37 0.58 32.91
CA SER A 605 20.07 1.66 32.24
C SER A 605 19.24 2.94 32.16
N GLU A 606 19.88 4.03 31.75
CA GLU A 606 19.16 5.20 31.27
C GLU A 606 18.30 4.80 30.05
N ALA A 607 17.09 5.36 29.99
CA ALA A 607 16.15 5.11 28.92
C ALA A 607 16.42 6.05 27.74
N VAL A 608 16.52 5.50 26.54
CA VAL A 608 16.75 6.25 25.29
C VAL A 608 15.45 6.31 24.51
N ILE A 609 14.95 7.50 24.22
CA ILE A 609 13.75 7.67 23.38
C ILE A 609 14.13 7.43 21.92
N VAL A 610 13.54 6.40 21.31
CA VAL A 610 13.77 6.00 19.91
C VAL A 610 12.58 6.24 19.01
N GLY A 611 11.43 6.62 19.56
CA GLY A 611 10.25 6.97 18.78
C GLY A 611 9.34 7.94 19.51
N LYS A 612 8.67 8.80 18.74
CA LYS A 612 7.72 9.79 19.27
C LYS A 612 6.53 9.99 18.33
N TRP A 613 5.33 9.98 18.90
CA TRP A 613 4.04 10.20 18.24
C TRP A 613 3.11 11.01 19.13
N TYR A 614 2.01 11.46 18.54
CA TYR A 614 0.85 11.96 19.27
C TYR A 614 -0.38 11.10 19.03
N CYS A 615 -1.19 10.93 20.08
CA CYS A 615 -2.46 10.23 20.04
C CYS A 615 -3.58 11.25 20.36
N PRO A 616 -4.46 11.59 19.40
CA PRO A 616 -5.65 12.41 19.71
C PRO A 616 -6.49 11.76 20.81
N PHE A 617 -7.08 12.59 21.67
CA PHE A 617 -7.85 12.13 22.85
C PHE A 617 -8.95 11.11 22.50
N MET A 618 -9.53 11.18 21.31
CA MET A 618 -10.60 10.29 20.85
C MET A 618 -10.22 8.81 20.83
N PHE A 619 -8.92 8.48 20.80
CA PHE A 619 -8.38 7.12 20.81
C PHE A 619 -7.96 6.64 22.21
N ILE A 620 -8.09 7.49 23.22
CA ILE A 620 -7.71 7.20 24.61
C ILE A 620 -8.96 7.35 25.49
N LYS A 621 -9.20 6.44 26.41
CA LYS A 621 -10.25 6.55 27.44
C LYS A 621 -9.57 6.80 28.78
N ASP A 622 -9.43 8.09 29.11
CA ASP A 622 -8.74 8.58 30.32
C ASP A 622 -9.67 9.52 31.10
N GLY A 623 -10.84 8.99 31.49
CA GLY A 623 -11.93 9.72 32.14
C GLY A 623 -13.06 10.11 31.19
N THR A 624 -13.89 11.07 31.62
CA THR A 624 -15.02 11.54 30.80
C THR A 624 -14.52 12.36 29.61
N LEU A 625 -15.18 12.28 28.44
CA LEU A 625 -14.77 13.02 27.23
C LEU A 625 -14.60 14.54 27.48
N ARG A 626 -15.48 15.12 28.30
CA ARG A 626 -15.46 16.54 28.63
C ARG A 626 -14.22 16.95 29.43
N ASP A 627 -13.86 16.13 30.43
CA ASP A 627 -12.69 16.33 31.29
C ASP A 627 -11.41 16.04 30.53
N GLN A 628 -11.40 14.97 29.73
CA GLN A 628 -10.30 14.60 28.87
C GLN A 628 -9.95 15.75 27.92
N MET A 629 -10.94 16.29 27.19
CA MET A 629 -10.76 17.46 26.33
C MET A 629 -10.39 18.74 27.09
N LYS A 630 -10.56 18.80 28.42
CA LYS A 630 -10.09 19.93 29.24
C LYS A 630 -8.63 19.75 29.61
N ARG A 631 -8.21 18.52 29.92
CA ARG A 631 -6.86 18.17 30.36
C ARG A 631 -5.90 18.00 29.19
N SER A 632 -6.28 17.23 28.18
CA SER A 632 -5.39 16.78 27.10
C SER A 632 -6.17 16.54 25.81
N MET A 633 -6.00 17.41 24.82
CA MET A 633 -6.58 17.20 23.47
C MET A 633 -5.78 16.15 22.67
N PHE A 634 -4.48 16.10 22.91
CA PHE A 634 -3.57 15.08 22.39
C PHE A 634 -2.87 14.42 23.56
N TYR A 635 -2.26 13.28 23.33
CA TYR A 635 -1.39 12.60 24.28
C TYR A 635 -0.06 12.35 23.60
N GLU A 636 1.03 12.51 24.34
CA GLU A 636 2.35 12.17 23.84
C GLU A 636 2.59 10.67 24.04
N MET A 637 2.98 9.99 22.98
CA MET A 637 3.43 8.61 23.03
C MET A 637 4.91 8.55 22.65
N THR A 638 5.72 7.97 23.52
CA THR A 638 7.14 7.73 23.24
C THR A 638 7.44 6.25 23.30
N LEU A 639 8.40 5.81 22.48
CA LEU A 639 9.00 4.48 22.56
C LEU A 639 10.40 4.65 23.11
N GLU A 640 10.65 4.07 24.28
CA GLU A 640 11.92 4.12 25.00
C GLU A 640 12.61 2.76 24.94
N GLN A 641 13.93 2.72 24.83
CA GLN A 641 14.75 1.52 24.97
C GLN A 641 15.62 1.62 26.24
N GLN A 642 15.73 0.52 26.98
CA GLN A 642 16.65 0.41 28.11
C GLN A 642 17.04 -1.05 28.38
N TRP A 643 18.13 -1.25 29.10
CA TRP A 643 18.50 -2.55 29.67
C TRP A 643 17.92 -2.69 31.08
N GLU A 644 17.16 -3.74 31.36
CA GLU A 644 16.66 -4.04 32.71
C GLU A 644 17.29 -5.32 33.25
N GLN A 645 17.74 -5.30 34.49
CA GLN A 645 18.31 -6.45 35.18
C GLN A 645 17.22 -7.48 35.49
N ILE A 646 17.43 -8.71 35.04
CA ILE A 646 16.54 -9.86 35.27
C ILE A 646 17.10 -10.85 36.29
N PHE A 647 18.41 -10.82 36.52
CA PHE A 647 19.08 -11.68 37.48
C PHE A 647 20.39 -11.04 37.98
N SER A 648 20.73 -11.31 39.22
CA SER A 648 22.00 -10.91 39.83
C SER A 648 22.53 -12.00 40.74
N ALA A 649 23.84 -12.21 40.76
CA ALA A 649 24.50 -13.09 41.71
C ALA A 649 25.76 -12.41 42.27
N GLU A 650 26.11 -12.76 43.50
CA GLU A 650 27.32 -12.28 44.18
C GLU A 650 28.13 -13.49 44.67
N ASN A 651 29.45 -13.38 44.62
CA ASN A 651 30.39 -14.43 45.01
C ASN A 651 31.43 -13.86 45.97
N GLU A 652 31.06 -13.83 47.25
CA GLU A 652 31.91 -13.29 48.32
C GLU A 652 33.21 -14.10 48.49
N ASP A 653 33.16 -15.41 48.27
CA ASP A 653 34.29 -16.33 48.46
C ASP A 653 35.19 -16.49 47.23
N SER A 654 34.82 -15.91 46.07
CA SER A 654 35.49 -16.11 44.78
C SER A 654 35.67 -17.58 44.37
N LYS A 655 34.78 -18.46 44.86
CA LYS A 655 34.82 -19.91 44.58
C LYS A 655 33.88 -20.24 43.42
N GLY A 656 34.37 -21.05 42.48
CA GLY A 656 33.61 -21.50 41.31
C GLY A 656 33.56 -20.48 40.17
N SER A 657 33.65 -20.99 38.94
CA SER A 657 33.68 -20.18 37.71
C SER A 657 32.31 -20.04 37.05
N THR A 658 31.26 -20.68 37.57
CA THR A 658 29.99 -20.85 36.86
C THR A 658 28.83 -20.22 37.61
N VAL A 659 27.98 -19.49 36.89
CA VAL A 659 26.71 -18.92 37.37
C VAL A 659 25.55 -19.56 36.60
N PHE A 660 24.60 -20.12 37.34
CA PHE A 660 23.34 -20.61 36.80
C PHE A 660 22.28 -19.51 36.89
N VAL A 661 21.87 -18.98 35.75
CA VAL A 661 20.82 -17.97 35.64
C VAL A 661 19.49 -18.70 35.48
N GLU A 662 18.59 -18.54 36.45
CA GLU A 662 17.18 -18.93 36.33
C GLU A 662 16.30 -17.71 36.64
N ALA A 663 15.69 -17.13 35.60
CA ALA A 663 14.85 -15.94 35.72
C ALA A 663 13.50 -16.14 35.04
N ALA A 664 12.42 -15.81 35.74
CA ALA A 664 11.07 -15.78 35.18
C ALA A 664 10.74 -14.35 34.71
N ILE A 665 10.54 -14.18 33.40
CA ILE A 665 10.38 -12.88 32.75
C ILE A 665 8.96 -12.79 32.19
N LYS A 666 8.21 -11.76 32.61
CA LYS A 666 6.98 -11.37 31.92
C LYS A 666 7.35 -10.64 30.64
N LYS A 667 6.97 -11.18 29.48
CA LYS A 667 7.23 -10.58 28.16
C LYS A 667 6.59 -9.21 28.01
N GLU A 668 5.42 -9.04 28.61
CA GLU A 668 4.59 -7.85 28.52
C GLU A 668 4.19 -7.41 29.93
N VAL A 669 4.44 -6.15 30.26
CA VAL A 669 4.05 -5.56 31.55
C VAL A 669 3.45 -4.18 31.30
N VAL A 670 2.24 -3.96 31.82
CA VAL A 670 1.57 -2.66 31.71
C VAL A 670 1.48 -2.05 33.09
N LEU A 671 1.92 -0.80 33.24
CA LEU A 671 1.75 -0.04 34.48
C LEU A 671 0.75 1.08 34.28
N VAL A 672 -0.29 1.13 35.13
CA VAL A 672 -1.25 2.24 35.20
C VAL A 672 -1.13 2.87 36.58
N ALA A 673 -0.85 4.18 36.63
CA ALA A 673 -0.54 4.90 37.86
C ALA A 673 0.59 4.23 38.70
N GLY A 674 1.61 3.70 38.01
CA GLY A 674 2.80 3.12 38.64
C GLY A 674 2.63 1.71 39.22
N LYS A 675 1.48 1.05 39.02
CA LYS A 675 1.28 -0.36 39.42
C LYS A 675 0.84 -1.21 38.23
N GLU A 676 1.14 -2.50 38.31
CA GLU A 676 0.82 -3.46 37.25
C GLU A 676 -0.69 -3.56 37.03
N ALA A 677 -1.11 -3.39 35.79
CA ALA A 677 -2.51 -3.44 35.38
C ALA A 677 -2.87 -4.82 34.84
N ILE A 678 -4.10 -5.25 35.13
CA ILE A 678 -4.72 -6.43 34.55
C ILE A 678 -5.42 -6.02 33.27
N TRP A 679 -5.18 -6.79 32.21
CA TRP A 679 -5.77 -6.54 30.89
C TRP A 679 -5.82 -7.82 30.06
N ASP A 680 -6.76 -7.84 29.13
CA ASP A 680 -6.95 -8.89 28.13
C ASP A 680 -7.24 -8.23 26.78
N GLU A 681 -6.32 -8.40 25.82
CA GLU A 681 -6.44 -7.84 24.47
C GLU A 681 -7.70 -8.34 23.76
N LYS A 682 -8.17 -9.55 24.08
CA LYS A 682 -9.37 -10.14 23.46
C LYS A 682 -10.66 -9.53 24.03
N LYS A 683 -10.60 -8.84 25.18
CA LYS A 683 -11.76 -8.20 25.82
C LYS A 683 -11.83 -6.72 25.46
N VAL A 684 -12.43 -6.46 24.31
CA VAL A 684 -12.69 -5.10 23.82
C VAL A 684 -14.07 -4.63 24.27
N VAL A 685 -14.13 -3.48 24.95
CA VAL A 685 -15.37 -2.83 25.38
C VAL A 685 -15.35 -1.40 24.86
N ASP A 686 -16.41 -0.97 24.17
CA ASP A 686 -16.53 0.35 23.53
C ASP A 686 -15.38 0.68 22.56
N GLY A 687 -14.89 -0.34 21.84
CA GLY A 687 -13.79 -0.20 20.88
C GLY A 687 -12.41 0.04 21.53
N ALA A 688 -12.27 -0.20 22.84
CA ALA A 688 -11.03 -0.05 23.56
C ALA A 688 -10.64 -1.30 24.36
N VAL A 689 -9.34 -1.56 24.45
CA VAL A 689 -8.73 -2.49 25.41
C VAL A 689 -8.53 -1.74 26.72
N TRP A 690 -9.07 -2.31 27.80
CA TRP A 690 -9.04 -1.69 29.12
C TRP A 690 -7.92 -2.26 29.98
N PHE A 691 -7.08 -1.36 30.50
CA PHE A 691 -6.00 -1.65 31.42
C PHE A 691 -6.43 -1.19 32.81
N THR A 692 -6.68 -2.16 33.70
CA THR A 692 -7.26 -1.88 35.01
C THR A 692 -6.30 -2.23 36.12
N ASN A 693 -6.05 -1.26 36.99
CA ASN A 693 -5.32 -1.42 38.24
C ASN A 693 -6.31 -1.37 39.41
N PHE A 694 -6.15 -2.29 40.36
CA PHE A 694 -6.93 -2.35 41.59
C PHE A 694 -6.06 -1.92 42.77
N GLY A 695 -6.38 -0.77 43.37
CA GLY A 695 -5.71 -0.28 44.56
C GLY A 695 -6.07 -1.09 45.82
N SER A 696 -5.23 -0.99 46.85
CA SER A 696 -5.40 -1.67 48.14
C SER A 696 -6.62 -1.19 48.94
N ALA A 697 -7.20 -0.04 48.59
CA ALA A 697 -8.39 0.54 49.23
C ALA A 697 -9.68 0.37 48.39
N GLY A 698 -9.67 -0.46 47.34
CA GLY A 698 -10.81 -0.65 46.44
C GLY A 698 -10.96 0.41 45.34
N GLU A 699 -10.06 1.39 45.26
CA GLU A 699 -10.00 2.33 44.13
C GLU A 699 -9.58 1.61 42.84
N GLN A 700 -10.42 1.69 41.82
CA GLN A 700 -10.16 1.16 40.49
C GLN A 700 -9.69 2.29 39.56
N ILE A 701 -8.47 2.19 39.06
CA ILE A 701 -7.96 3.12 38.03
C ILE A 701 -7.89 2.34 36.73
N SER A 702 -8.67 2.77 35.74
CA SER A 702 -8.69 2.14 34.42
C SER A 702 -8.35 3.16 33.33
N VAL A 703 -7.60 2.69 32.34
CA VAL A 703 -7.29 3.43 31.12
C VAL A 703 -7.67 2.55 29.95
N GLY A 704 -8.44 3.08 29.01
CA GLY A 704 -8.73 2.40 27.76
C GLY A 704 -7.82 2.93 26.65
N LEU A 705 -7.20 2.04 25.89
CA LEU A 705 -6.62 2.38 24.60
C LEU A 705 -7.53 1.84 23.52
N SER A 706 -7.88 2.64 22.52
CA SER A 706 -8.55 2.13 21.33
C SER A 706 -7.78 0.92 20.79
N THR A 707 -8.48 -0.11 20.30
CA THR A 707 -7.85 -1.34 19.79
C THR A 707 -6.73 -1.02 18.82
N GLU A 708 -6.93 0.05 18.09
CA GLU A 708 -6.05 0.41 17.02
C GLU A 708 -4.69 0.91 17.56
N ILE A 709 -4.65 1.68 18.65
CA ILE A 709 -3.37 2.07 19.29
C ILE A 709 -2.60 0.82 19.74
N VAL A 710 -3.29 -0.13 20.38
CA VAL A 710 -2.65 -1.35 20.92
C VAL A 710 -2.02 -2.16 19.79
N GLN A 711 -2.75 -2.33 18.69
CA GLN A 711 -2.26 -3.08 17.56
C GLN A 711 -1.13 -2.36 16.81
N ARG A 712 -1.13 -1.03 16.78
CA ARG A 712 -0.02 -0.24 16.23
C ARG A 712 1.25 -0.39 17.06
N MET A 713 1.14 -0.36 18.40
CA MET A 713 2.26 -0.64 19.30
C MET A 713 2.85 -2.03 19.01
N ARG A 714 1.97 -3.03 18.88
CA ARG A 714 2.37 -4.40 18.60
C ARG A 714 3.08 -4.54 17.24
N TRP A 715 2.55 -3.93 16.19
CA TRP A 715 3.20 -3.91 14.87
C TRP A 715 4.61 -3.31 14.91
N GLU A 716 4.80 -2.22 15.68
CA GLU A 716 6.12 -1.61 15.88
C GLU A 716 7.09 -2.53 16.61
N GLN A 717 6.62 -3.36 17.54
CA GLN A 717 7.45 -4.33 18.26
C GLN A 717 7.80 -5.54 17.39
N GLU A 718 6.81 -6.13 16.71
CA GLU A 718 6.98 -7.32 15.88
C GLU A 718 7.95 -7.06 14.71
N ARG A 719 7.84 -5.91 14.04
CA ARG A 719 8.78 -5.54 12.96
C ARG A 719 10.22 -5.30 13.45
N ALA A 720 10.40 -5.04 14.74
CA ALA A 720 11.71 -4.89 15.37
C ALA A 720 12.26 -6.21 15.95
N GLY A 721 11.61 -7.34 15.65
CA GLY A 721 12.05 -8.67 16.05
C GLY A 721 11.49 -9.13 17.40
N TRP A 722 10.57 -8.39 18.03
CA TRP A 722 9.88 -8.88 19.22
C TRP A 722 8.98 -10.07 18.87
N VAL A 723 9.09 -11.16 19.62
CA VAL A 723 8.31 -12.38 19.40
C VAL A 723 7.23 -12.52 20.47
N GLY A 724 5.98 -12.24 20.05
CA GLY A 724 4.79 -12.46 20.86
C GLY A 724 4.46 -13.95 21.06
N GLY A 725 3.43 -14.22 21.87
CA GLY A 725 2.90 -15.56 22.13
C GLY A 725 1.85 -15.54 23.25
N GLU A 726 1.04 -16.59 23.36
CA GLU A 726 0.02 -16.67 24.44
C GLU A 726 0.66 -16.78 25.83
N GLU A 727 1.85 -17.39 25.90
CA GLU A 727 2.62 -17.49 27.14
C GLU A 727 3.34 -16.16 27.44
N ARG A 728 2.74 -15.37 28.33
CA ARG A 728 3.28 -14.08 28.79
C ARG A 728 4.46 -14.24 29.76
N LEU A 729 4.64 -15.41 30.37
CA LEU A 729 5.73 -15.69 31.31
C LEU A 729 6.73 -16.66 30.67
N VAL A 730 7.99 -16.26 30.54
CA VAL A 730 9.05 -17.12 30.01
C VAL A 730 10.13 -17.34 31.05
N ARG A 731 10.58 -18.59 31.19
CA ARG A 731 11.74 -18.92 32.02
C ARG A 731 13.01 -18.92 31.19
N VAL A 732 13.96 -18.07 31.56
CA VAL A 732 15.32 -18.07 31.00
C VAL A 732 16.20 -18.91 31.92
N LYS A 733 16.76 -19.98 31.36
CA LYS A 733 17.78 -20.83 32.00
C LYS A 733 19.06 -20.75 31.21
N ARG A 734 20.16 -20.31 31.83
CA ARG A 734 21.49 -20.24 31.21
C ARG A 734 22.57 -20.63 32.21
N GLU A 735 23.62 -21.24 31.71
CA GLU A 735 24.84 -21.53 32.44
C GLU A 735 25.95 -20.67 31.86
N GLU A 736 26.49 -19.75 32.67
CA GLU A 736 27.48 -18.78 32.23
C GLU A 736 28.79 -19.00 32.99
N VAL A 737 29.89 -19.14 32.25
CA VAL A 737 31.22 -19.41 32.80
C VAL A 737 32.08 -18.15 32.70
N PHE A 738 32.62 -17.71 33.83
CA PHE A 738 33.56 -16.60 33.88
C PHE A 738 34.90 -16.99 33.26
N ALA A 739 35.31 -16.26 32.23
CA ALA A 739 36.54 -16.51 31.45
C ALA A 739 37.73 -15.59 31.83
N GLY A 740 37.58 -14.74 32.85
CA GLY A 740 38.61 -13.79 33.27
C GLY A 740 39.72 -14.40 34.14
N ALA A 741 40.87 -13.73 34.21
CA ALA A 741 41.96 -14.12 35.10
C ALA A 741 41.66 -13.66 36.55
N GLY A 742 41.25 -14.59 37.42
CA GLY A 742 40.88 -14.33 38.82
C GLY A 742 39.52 -14.94 39.19
N GLY A 743 39.00 -14.58 40.37
CA GLY A 743 37.60 -14.85 40.74
C GLY A 743 36.69 -13.68 40.39
N TRP A 744 35.40 -13.94 40.20
CA TRP A 744 34.38 -12.89 40.03
C TRP A 744 33.73 -12.56 41.38
N ARG A 745 33.26 -11.32 41.54
CA ARG A 745 32.54 -10.85 42.75
C ARG A 745 31.06 -10.64 42.50
N ARG A 746 30.69 -10.09 41.34
CA ARG A 746 29.29 -9.77 41.01
C ARG A 746 28.97 -10.15 39.57
N PHE A 747 27.75 -10.64 39.37
CA PHE A 747 27.21 -11.00 38.08
C PHE A 747 25.84 -10.35 37.89
N GLY A 748 25.59 -9.81 36.70
CA GLY A 748 24.31 -9.24 36.31
C GLY A 748 23.89 -9.71 34.92
N CYS A 749 22.64 -10.15 34.81
CA CYS A 749 22.00 -10.50 33.54
C CYS A 749 20.89 -9.49 33.25
N TYR A 750 20.90 -8.93 32.04
CA TYR A 750 20.04 -7.83 31.62
C TYR A 750 19.33 -8.19 30.33
N VAL A 751 18.06 -7.78 30.21
CA VAL A 751 17.25 -7.92 29.01
C VAL A 751 16.98 -6.55 28.40
N LEU A 752 16.93 -6.47 27.07
CA LEU A 752 16.46 -5.27 26.40
C LEU A 752 14.95 -5.13 26.62
N VAL A 753 14.53 -3.96 27.07
CA VAL A 753 13.12 -3.60 27.25
C VAL A 753 12.83 -2.41 26.37
N GLU A 754 11.81 -2.55 25.53
CA GLU A 754 11.20 -1.45 24.82
C GLU A 754 9.91 -1.06 25.51
N ARG A 755 9.77 0.22 25.89
CA ARG A 755 8.67 0.72 26.70
C ARG A 755 7.92 1.81 25.94
N PHE A 756 6.64 1.61 25.69
CA PHE A 756 5.75 2.70 25.30
C PHE A 756 5.36 3.50 26.54
N VAL A 757 5.52 4.82 26.48
CA VAL A 757 5.15 5.74 27.57
C VAL A 757 4.11 6.72 27.04
N LEU A 758 2.90 6.66 27.60
CA LEU A 758 1.78 7.54 27.28
C LEU A 758 1.67 8.65 28.33
N LYS A 759 1.83 9.90 27.90
CA LYS A 759 1.73 11.10 28.75
C LYS A 759 0.63 12.02 28.28
N ARG A 760 0.00 12.72 29.23
CA ARG A 760 -0.86 13.87 28.93
C ARG A 760 0.00 15.07 28.50
N MET A 761 -0.60 16.08 27.89
CA MET A 761 0.12 17.28 27.45
C MET A 761 0.67 18.13 28.60
N ASP A 762 0.21 17.92 29.83
CA ASP A 762 0.79 18.53 31.04
C ASP A 762 2.01 17.76 31.58
N GLY A 763 2.44 16.70 30.90
CA GLY A 763 3.57 15.85 31.27
C GLY A 763 3.21 14.71 32.24
N SER A 764 1.98 14.67 32.75
CA SER A 764 1.56 13.61 33.67
C SER A 764 1.49 12.25 32.97
N LEU A 765 2.01 11.21 33.63
CA LEU A 765 1.98 9.84 33.14
C LEU A 765 0.55 9.26 33.18
N VAL A 766 0.16 8.59 32.10
CA VAL A 766 -1.09 7.84 32.03
C VAL A 766 -0.79 6.36 32.27
N MET A 767 0.08 5.78 31.43
CA MET A 767 0.49 4.38 31.52
C MET A 767 1.84 4.14 30.84
N THR A 768 2.47 3.03 31.19
CA THR A 768 3.60 2.45 30.43
C THR A 768 3.26 1.04 29.98
N TYR A 769 3.78 0.64 28.83
CA TYR A 769 3.64 -0.71 28.28
C TYR A 769 5.02 -1.22 27.85
N ASP A 770 5.54 -2.18 28.59
CA ASP A 770 6.87 -2.74 28.44
C ASP A 770 6.84 -4.04 27.64
N PHE A 771 7.72 -4.14 26.66
CA PHE A 771 7.98 -5.30 25.82
C PHE A 771 9.41 -5.79 26.07
N LYS A 772 9.54 -6.98 26.68
CA LYS A 772 10.85 -7.56 27.03
C LYS A 772 11.33 -8.49 25.92
N HIS A 773 12.46 -8.14 25.31
CA HIS A 773 13.07 -8.87 24.21
C HIS A 773 13.92 -10.02 24.75
N THR A 774 13.28 -11.15 25.06
CA THR A 774 13.95 -12.34 25.65
C THR A 774 15.09 -12.93 24.81
N HIS A 775 15.20 -12.58 23.53
CA HIS A 775 16.31 -12.95 22.65
C HIS A 775 17.48 -11.96 22.70
N GLN A 776 17.28 -10.75 23.26
CA GLN A 776 18.30 -9.70 23.44
C GLN A 776 18.70 -9.63 24.92
N ILE A 777 19.69 -10.45 25.30
CA ILE A 777 20.21 -10.53 26.66
C ILE A 777 21.70 -10.13 26.66
N ARG A 778 22.09 -9.34 27.67
CA ARG A 778 23.49 -9.00 27.95
C ARG A 778 23.87 -9.37 29.37
N MET A 779 25.15 -9.65 29.55
CA MET A 779 25.72 -10.08 30.83
C MET A 779 26.88 -9.18 31.21
N LYS A 780 27.07 -9.02 32.51
CA LYS A 780 28.14 -8.22 33.09
C LYS A 780 28.76 -8.95 34.28
N TRP A 781 30.08 -8.95 34.34
CA TRP A 781 30.88 -9.51 35.42
C TRP A 781 31.72 -8.41 36.07
N GLU A 782 31.91 -8.49 37.40
CA GLU A 782 32.85 -7.71 38.19
C GLU A 782 33.94 -8.60 38.79
#